data_AF-K1RU87-F1
#
_entry.id   AF-K1RU87-F1
#
_cell.length_a   1.000
_cell.length_b   1.000
_cell.length_c   1.000
_cell.angle_alpha   90.00
_cell.angle_beta   90.00
_cell.angle_gamma   90.00
#
_symmetry.space_group_name_H-M   'P 1'
#
loop_
_entity.id
_entity.type
_entity.pdbx_description
1 polymer ?
#
loop_
_entity_poly.entity_id
_entity_poly.type
_entity_poly.pdbx_seq_one_letter_code
_entity_poly.pdbx_strand_id
1 'polypeptide(L)'
;MWKFIILLGITIGGAAAQGQQGQPGQGQGQGQGSQFNSPCLQMFDQNFRKCFKDNGNFELEVIFSLVTNGSSGPLPQGTSRQQLMPVVCGNREKVDACVKPIIQSIQVQCSDRENMMMDSTIQSTGRAIAVMCGVTPEMPPCLKRFDDNFKSCMTQQKINHDNYFKLLANQTEGTGMTFPQLRDSTCNKPTQQVIVGCASGGLQSLANECTKQEQFMVGQTLQNMMASYQAVCTGQPLVGPGRAPSACLQKFEEELNQCSIDTMGAPLNDIMILLTRGQVPEGQDIQKLNKTICDNFHSFEECGKNVVIKNQCKGKDLLISEGTFANVIITVGAYCHDTTVPGACMLTLQQQFTKCFGQVGLDPAVYFSNITAHKGAILGTNKAMADKYCSKKSELYTCMKKVMHQCPGAEQTMAMTGFDLVSMERAVSILCDDIPENRQSVFKCLRDTLDRCAGASELLAYWGHQQDLLEDALDLLCQNMDGYEKLSTCASGATSQINQCQKNSEMKMGDLTNLTPNSQTSSSYYTQFCSVRLEQLQCDLKAVKSSCDAASVGLKTEFECNLIQDRCQGLKRADFNRICNVNNYARSNRVRNNGGSPQNTITNNKPNVQGGQEGNNSAGGLFNISATLVTIGLSLLESLMRYRYSDDVKQTEEICGRKMSQKFL
;
A
#
# COMPACT_ATOMS: atom_id res chain seq x y z
N MET A 1 0.16 -9.73 24.96
CA MET A 1 0.17 -9.86 23.49
C MET A 1 1.32 -10.73 22.94
N TRP A 2 2.60 -10.45 23.22
CA TRP A 2 3.71 -11.08 22.47
C TRP A 2 4.15 -12.50 22.88
N LYS A 3 4.02 -12.91 24.16
CA LYS A 3 4.18 -14.33 24.55
C LYS A 3 3.32 -15.28 23.69
N PHE A 4 2.22 -14.76 23.15
CA PHE A 4 1.22 -15.47 22.39
C PHE A 4 1.47 -15.45 20.87
N ILE A 5 1.90 -14.31 20.28
CA ILE A 5 2.22 -14.19 18.84
C ILE A 5 3.37 -15.12 18.43
N ILE A 6 4.37 -15.30 19.31
CA ILE A 6 5.53 -16.15 19.07
C ILE A 6 5.16 -17.65 19.03
N LEU A 7 4.13 -18.07 19.79
CA LEU A 7 3.67 -19.46 19.85
C LEU A 7 2.92 -19.91 18.58
N LEU A 8 2.27 -18.99 17.87
CA LEU A 8 1.49 -19.29 16.66
C LEU A 8 2.31 -19.30 15.37
N GLY A 9 3.41 -18.54 15.31
CA GLY A 9 4.25 -18.47 14.11
C GLY A 9 5.11 -19.71 13.86
N ILE A 10 5.21 -20.65 14.82
CA ILE A 10 6.25 -21.70 14.79
C ILE A 10 5.71 -23.12 15.07
N THR A 11 4.39 -23.31 15.20
CA THR A 11 3.79 -24.60 15.61
C THR A 11 3.32 -25.52 14.47
N ILE A 12 3.62 -25.23 13.20
CA ILE A 12 3.29 -26.13 12.08
C ILE A 12 4.53 -26.97 11.72
N GLY A 13 4.51 -28.25 12.12
CA GLY A 13 5.33 -29.33 11.57
C GLY A 13 6.46 -29.87 12.47
N GLY A 14 6.20 -30.96 13.20
CA GLY A 14 7.23 -31.77 13.87
C GLY A 14 6.80 -33.24 13.95
N ALA A 15 7.42 -34.10 13.12
CA ALA A 15 7.35 -35.55 13.26
C ALA A 15 8.77 -36.13 13.28
N ALA A 16 9.00 -37.05 14.21
CA ALA A 16 10.29 -37.62 14.57
C ALA A 16 10.78 -38.66 13.54
N ALA A 17 12.04 -38.54 13.11
CA ALA A 17 12.76 -39.61 12.43
C ALA A 17 13.62 -40.38 13.44
N GLN A 18 13.31 -41.66 13.65
CA GLN A 18 14.16 -42.60 14.40
C GLN A 18 15.36 -43.00 13.54
N GLY A 19 16.56 -42.90 14.12
CA GLY A 19 17.82 -43.18 13.44
C GLY A 19 18.14 -44.67 13.29
N GLN A 20 18.92 -44.97 12.24
CA GLN A 20 19.75 -46.17 12.16
C GLN A 20 21.23 -45.75 12.02
N GLN A 21 22.07 -46.36 12.87
CA GLN A 21 23.52 -46.22 12.90
C GLN A 21 24.19 -46.94 11.72
N GLY A 22 25.21 -46.33 11.12
CA GLY A 22 26.08 -46.99 10.13
C GLY A 22 27.27 -46.16 9.65
N GLN A 23 28.39 -46.27 10.38
CA GLN A 23 29.83 -46.13 10.02
C GLN A 23 30.45 -44.85 9.39
N PRO A 24 31.75 -44.57 9.69
CA PRO A 24 32.39 -43.29 9.42
C PRO A 24 33.22 -43.31 8.11
N GLY A 25 32.89 -42.40 7.19
CA GLY A 25 33.71 -42.08 6.03
C GLY A 25 34.13 -40.62 6.08
N GLN A 26 35.44 -40.36 6.12
CA GLN A 26 36.05 -39.03 6.07
C GLN A 26 35.71 -38.33 4.75
N GLY A 27 34.87 -37.30 4.80
CA GLY A 27 34.67 -36.33 3.73
C GLY A 27 34.74 -34.92 4.32
N GLN A 28 35.69 -34.12 3.85
CA GLN A 28 35.89 -32.73 4.26
C GLN A 28 34.60 -31.93 4.08
N GLY A 29 34.14 -31.31 5.18
CA GLY A 29 32.89 -30.57 5.25
C GLY A 29 32.90 -29.33 4.36
N GLN A 30 32.12 -29.38 3.29
CA GLN A 30 31.54 -28.18 2.69
C GLN A 30 30.29 -27.85 3.51
N GLY A 31 30.31 -26.70 4.18
CA GLY A 31 29.19 -26.20 4.97
C GLY A 31 27.92 -26.08 4.12
N GLN A 32 26.78 -26.42 4.71
CA GLN A 32 25.45 -26.21 4.15
C GLN A 32 25.33 -24.75 3.71
N GLY A 33 25.47 -24.49 2.41
CA GLY A 33 25.25 -23.18 1.80
C GLY A 33 23.79 -22.79 1.97
N SER A 34 23.52 -21.52 2.32
CA SER A 34 22.16 -21.05 2.56
C SER A 34 21.29 -21.19 1.29
N GLN A 35 20.10 -21.78 1.45
CA GLN A 35 19.19 -22.19 0.36
C GLN A 35 18.41 -21.03 -0.29
N PHE A 36 18.84 -19.78 -0.10
CA PHE A 36 18.16 -18.65 -0.73
C PHE A 36 18.64 -18.48 -2.17
N ASN A 37 17.71 -18.40 -3.15
CA ASN A 37 18.08 -18.12 -4.55
C ASN A 37 18.49 -16.65 -4.80
N SER A 38 18.34 -15.78 -3.79
CA SER A 38 18.70 -14.36 -3.87
C SER A 38 20.06 -14.09 -3.22
N PRO A 39 21.01 -13.46 -3.94
CA PRO A 39 22.28 -13.01 -3.35
C PRO A 39 22.10 -12.07 -2.15
N CYS A 40 21.06 -11.23 -2.16
CA CYS A 40 20.74 -10.34 -1.03
C CYS A 40 20.38 -11.16 0.22
N LEU A 41 19.45 -12.12 0.11
CA LEU A 41 19.01 -12.93 1.23
C LEU A 41 20.09 -13.91 1.73
N GLN A 42 20.93 -14.43 0.82
CA GLN A 42 22.09 -15.24 1.21
C GLN A 42 23.06 -14.44 2.08
N MET A 43 23.39 -13.20 1.67
CA MET A 43 24.29 -12.34 2.42
C MET A 43 23.69 -11.89 3.76
N PHE A 44 22.38 -11.63 3.78
CA PHE A 44 21.64 -11.40 5.01
C PHE A 44 21.74 -12.58 5.98
N ASP A 45 21.40 -13.79 5.55
CA ASP A 45 21.42 -14.98 6.40
C ASP A 45 22.82 -15.24 6.97
N GLN A 46 23.87 -15.09 6.15
CA GLN A 46 25.25 -15.21 6.59
C GLN A 46 25.62 -14.17 7.66
N ASN A 47 25.32 -12.90 7.42
CA ASN A 47 25.59 -11.82 8.38
C ASN A 47 24.78 -11.96 9.66
N PHE A 48 23.52 -12.38 9.53
CA PHE A 48 22.60 -12.58 10.64
C PHE A 48 23.10 -13.71 11.54
N ARG A 49 23.41 -14.89 10.99
CA ARG A 49 23.98 -16.02 11.72
C ARG A 49 25.33 -15.70 12.37
N LYS A 50 26.21 -15.02 11.62
CA LYS A 50 27.50 -14.54 12.13
C LYS A 50 27.31 -13.64 13.34
N CYS A 51 26.30 -12.78 13.33
CA CYS A 51 26.00 -11.91 14.45
C CYS A 51 25.66 -12.67 15.74
N PHE A 52 24.81 -13.70 15.63
CA PHE A 52 24.45 -14.58 16.75
C PHE A 52 25.67 -15.33 17.30
N LYS A 53 26.51 -15.85 16.42
CA LYS A 53 27.72 -16.56 16.80
C LYS A 53 28.74 -15.65 17.50
N ASP A 54 29.08 -14.53 16.86
CA ASP A 54 30.15 -13.63 17.30
C ASP A 54 29.76 -12.83 18.56
N ASN A 55 28.48 -12.49 18.73
CA ASN A 55 28.01 -11.63 19.83
C ASN A 55 27.17 -12.36 20.87
N GLY A 56 26.47 -13.42 20.47
CA GLY A 56 25.64 -14.25 21.35
C GLY A 56 26.41 -15.38 22.03
N ASN A 57 27.48 -15.89 21.38
CA ASN A 57 28.12 -17.16 21.72
C ASN A 57 27.16 -18.36 21.64
N PHE A 58 26.20 -18.30 20.72
CA PHE A 58 25.29 -19.38 20.38
C PHE A 58 24.88 -19.29 18.91
N GLU A 59 24.55 -20.43 18.31
CA GLU A 59 24.03 -20.51 16.94
C GLU A 59 22.55 -20.07 16.92
N LEU A 60 22.08 -19.52 15.80
CA LEU A 60 20.69 -19.05 15.65
C LEU A 60 19.66 -20.17 15.92
N GLU A 61 20.00 -21.41 15.58
CA GLU A 61 19.23 -22.62 15.84
C GLU A 61 18.88 -22.80 17.32
N VAL A 62 19.74 -22.33 18.23
CA VAL A 62 19.49 -22.38 19.67
C VAL A 62 18.30 -21.49 20.03
N ILE A 63 18.16 -20.33 19.40
CA ILE A 63 16.99 -19.46 19.60
C ILE A 63 15.73 -20.15 19.12
N PHE A 64 15.72 -20.70 17.91
CA PHE A 64 14.54 -21.42 17.41
C PHE A 64 14.16 -22.61 18.31
N SER A 65 15.15 -23.37 18.77
CA SER A 65 14.93 -24.48 19.70
C SER A 65 14.37 -24.01 21.05
N LEU A 66 14.87 -22.92 21.61
CA LEU A 66 14.37 -22.37 22.89
C LEU A 66 12.97 -21.79 22.75
N VAL A 67 12.69 -21.07 21.66
CA VAL A 67 11.38 -20.47 21.41
C VAL A 67 10.32 -21.54 21.22
N THR A 68 10.66 -22.63 20.53
CA THR A 68 9.73 -23.72 20.20
C THR A 68 9.71 -24.85 21.21
N ASN A 69 10.46 -24.67 22.31
CA ASN A 69 10.62 -25.69 23.34
C ASN A 69 11.12 -27.03 22.78
N GLY A 70 12.02 -26.97 21.80
CA GLY A 70 12.72 -28.12 21.20
C GLY A 70 12.06 -28.71 19.95
N SER A 71 10.92 -28.18 19.48
CA SER A 71 10.26 -28.77 18.30
C SER A 71 10.94 -28.42 16.97
N SER A 72 11.66 -27.31 16.88
CA SER A 72 12.45 -26.93 15.68
C SER A 72 13.88 -27.48 15.66
N GLY A 73 14.21 -28.37 16.60
CA GLY A 73 15.53 -29.00 16.70
C GLY A 73 15.92 -29.29 18.15
N PRO A 74 16.77 -30.30 18.40
CA PRO A 74 17.29 -30.56 19.72
C PRO A 74 18.20 -29.40 20.17
N LEU A 75 18.15 -29.07 21.47
CA LEU A 75 19.16 -28.21 22.07
C LEU A 75 20.56 -28.84 21.88
N PRO A 76 21.64 -28.03 21.83
CA PRO A 76 23.00 -28.55 21.75
C PRO A 76 23.24 -29.64 22.80
N GLN A 77 23.89 -30.74 22.40
CA GLN A 77 24.10 -31.88 23.30
C GLN A 77 24.75 -31.43 24.62
N GLY A 78 24.19 -31.88 25.73
CA GLY A 78 24.68 -31.55 27.08
C GLY A 78 24.24 -30.19 27.61
N THR A 79 23.37 -29.45 26.90
CA THR A 79 22.82 -28.18 27.39
C THR A 79 21.33 -28.27 27.70
N SER A 80 20.91 -27.68 28.81
CA SER A 80 19.50 -27.52 29.19
C SER A 80 18.99 -26.12 28.90
N ARG A 81 17.65 -25.97 28.82
CA ARG A 81 17.01 -24.66 28.73
C ARG A 81 17.44 -23.73 29.87
N GLN A 82 17.55 -24.25 31.10
CA GLN A 82 17.98 -23.45 32.26
C GLN A 82 19.42 -22.96 32.12
N GLN A 83 20.29 -23.72 31.45
CA GLN A 83 21.69 -23.33 31.23
C GLN A 83 21.83 -22.31 30.09
N LEU A 84 21.01 -22.41 29.04
CA LEU A 84 21.09 -21.53 27.88
C LEU A 84 20.41 -20.17 28.08
N MET A 85 19.33 -20.12 28.87
CA MET A 85 18.58 -18.88 29.08
C MET A 85 19.44 -17.71 29.63
N PRO A 86 20.29 -17.89 30.66
CA PRO A 86 21.19 -16.83 31.12
C PRO A 86 22.16 -16.34 30.04
N VAL A 87 22.65 -17.24 29.17
CA VAL A 87 23.58 -16.89 28.08
C VAL A 87 22.87 -16.06 27.01
N VAL A 88 21.70 -16.51 26.56
CA VAL A 88 20.88 -15.79 25.57
C VAL A 88 20.50 -14.40 26.09
N CYS A 89 20.08 -14.31 27.35
CA CYS A 89 19.67 -13.04 27.93
C CYS A 89 20.82 -12.11 28.27
N GLY A 90 21.95 -12.65 28.73
CA GLY A 90 23.16 -11.87 29.03
C GLY A 90 23.80 -11.25 27.78
N ASN A 91 23.59 -11.84 26.60
CA ASN A 91 24.13 -11.33 25.34
C ASN A 91 23.11 -10.65 24.42
N ARG A 92 21.84 -10.52 24.84
CA ARG A 92 20.78 -9.94 24.01
C ARG A 92 21.15 -8.57 23.44
N GLU A 93 21.61 -7.63 24.26
CA GLU A 93 21.90 -6.26 23.81
C GLU A 93 23.01 -6.23 22.75
N LYS A 94 24.00 -7.15 22.86
CA LYS A 94 25.08 -7.27 21.87
C LYS A 94 24.57 -7.81 20.54
N VAL A 95 23.70 -8.82 20.60
CA VAL A 95 23.05 -9.38 19.40
C VAL A 95 22.15 -8.33 18.75
N ASP A 96 21.29 -7.63 19.52
CA ASP A 96 20.43 -6.57 19.01
C ASP A 96 21.25 -5.43 18.37
N ALA A 97 22.36 -5.01 18.99
CA ALA A 97 23.25 -3.98 18.45
C ALA A 97 23.93 -4.40 17.14
N CYS A 98 24.29 -5.68 17.01
CA CYS A 98 24.94 -6.19 15.82
C CYS A 98 23.96 -6.49 14.68
N VAL A 99 22.72 -6.90 14.98
CA VAL A 99 21.71 -7.22 13.97
C VAL A 99 21.12 -5.98 13.29
N LYS A 100 20.84 -4.92 14.06
CA LYS A 100 20.21 -3.67 13.56
C LYS A 100 20.87 -3.09 12.29
N PRO A 101 22.20 -2.98 12.17
CA PRO A 101 22.84 -2.42 10.98
C PRO A 101 22.97 -3.39 9.80
N ILE A 102 22.59 -4.67 9.91
CA ILE A 102 22.82 -5.67 8.84
C ILE A 102 22.16 -5.27 7.53
N ILE A 103 20.94 -4.75 7.55
CA ILE A 103 20.24 -4.34 6.32
C ILE A 103 21.00 -3.20 5.63
N GLN A 104 21.61 -2.30 6.39
CA GLN A 104 22.37 -1.17 5.87
C GLN A 104 23.78 -1.56 5.37
N SER A 105 24.32 -2.69 5.84
CA SER A 105 25.66 -3.17 5.46
C SER A 105 25.66 -4.07 4.23
N ILE A 106 24.50 -4.51 3.75
CA ILE A 106 24.37 -5.29 2.52
C ILE A 106 24.62 -4.37 1.32
N GLN A 107 25.77 -4.52 0.67
CA GLN A 107 26.18 -3.70 -0.48
C GLN A 107 25.47 -4.06 -1.80
N VAL A 108 24.72 -5.16 -1.83
CA VAL A 108 23.97 -5.59 -3.01
C VAL A 108 22.61 -4.90 -3.02
N GLN A 109 22.12 -4.48 -4.19
CA GLN A 109 20.76 -3.97 -4.31
C GLN A 109 19.75 -5.07 -3.96
N CYS A 110 19.06 -4.88 -2.84
CA CYS A 110 17.92 -5.70 -2.44
C CYS A 110 16.63 -5.07 -2.94
N SER A 111 15.69 -5.89 -3.40
CA SER A 111 14.33 -5.45 -3.68
C SER A 111 13.61 -5.02 -2.39
N ASP A 112 12.58 -4.18 -2.51
CA ASP A 112 11.76 -3.77 -1.37
C ASP A 112 11.16 -4.99 -0.62
N ARG A 113 10.82 -6.06 -1.35
CA ARG A 113 10.32 -7.31 -0.79
C ARG A 113 11.38 -8.00 0.08
N GLU A 114 12.63 -8.05 -0.37
CA GLU A 114 13.72 -8.67 0.38
C GLU A 114 14.06 -7.84 1.62
N ASN A 115 14.14 -6.51 1.47
CA ASN A 115 14.31 -5.59 2.60
C ASN A 115 13.23 -5.79 3.67
N MET A 116 11.99 -5.99 3.24
CA MET A 116 10.86 -6.29 4.14
C MET A 116 11.01 -7.64 4.86
N MET A 117 11.41 -8.71 4.16
CA MET A 117 11.62 -10.02 4.78
C MET A 117 12.76 -10.00 5.80
N MET A 118 13.86 -9.30 5.48
CA MET A 118 15.00 -9.13 6.38
C MET A 118 14.61 -8.36 7.65
N ASP A 119 13.94 -7.21 7.51
CA ASP A 119 13.49 -6.41 8.65
C ASP A 119 12.50 -7.17 9.54
N SER A 120 11.55 -7.89 8.92
CA SER A 120 10.61 -8.75 9.65
C SER A 120 11.32 -9.86 10.43
N THR A 121 12.35 -10.49 9.85
CA THR A 121 13.14 -11.55 10.49
C THR A 121 13.95 -11.01 11.67
N ILE A 122 14.58 -9.85 11.51
CA ILE A 122 15.31 -9.15 12.58
C ILE A 122 14.36 -8.86 13.75
N GLN A 123 13.22 -8.23 13.46
CA GLN A 123 12.29 -7.80 14.49
C GLN A 123 11.63 -8.98 15.20
N SER A 124 11.20 -10.01 14.48
CA SER A 124 10.57 -11.19 15.08
C SER A 124 11.54 -11.94 15.99
N THR A 125 12.80 -12.11 15.57
CA THR A 125 13.83 -12.79 16.36
C THR A 125 14.20 -12.00 17.62
N GLY A 126 14.46 -10.68 17.48
CA GLY A 126 14.77 -9.82 18.63
C GLY A 126 13.65 -9.79 19.67
N ARG A 127 12.39 -9.80 19.21
CA ARG A 127 11.22 -9.89 20.10
C ARG A 127 11.12 -11.24 20.80
N ALA A 128 11.38 -12.33 20.08
CA ALA A 128 11.37 -13.66 20.67
C ALA A 128 12.39 -13.77 21.82
N ILE A 129 13.60 -13.25 21.60
CA ILE A 129 14.64 -13.20 22.63
C ILE A 129 14.21 -12.33 23.81
N ALA A 130 13.72 -11.11 23.55
CA ALA A 130 13.24 -10.22 24.61
C ALA A 130 12.19 -10.89 25.52
N VAL A 131 11.20 -11.55 24.91
CA VAL A 131 10.13 -12.26 25.62
C VAL A 131 10.68 -13.42 26.45
N MET A 132 11.59 -14.23 25.89
CA MET A 132 12.24 -15.31 26.65
C MET A 132 13.00 -14.76 27.86
N CYS A 133 13.58 -13.58 27.73
CA CYS A 133 14.34 -12.91 28.78
C CYS A 133 13.51 -12.10 29.77
N GLY A 134 12.18 -12.15 29.69
CA GLY A 134 11.31 -11.40 30.58
C GLY A 134 11.39 -9.88 30.38
N VAL A 135 11.92 -9.43 29.25
CA VAL A 135 11.98 -8.01 28.90
C VAL A 135 10.87 -7.69 27.92
N THR A 136 10.22 -6.56 28.12
CA THR A 136 9.23 -6.05 27.17
C THR A 136 9.93 -5.73 25.85
N PRO A 137 9.59 -6.39 24.73
CA PRO A 137 10.17 -6.05 23.44
C PRO A 137 9.85 -4.61 23.05
N GLU A 138 10.81 -3.94 22.41
CA GLU A 138 10.56 -2.65 21.75
C GLU A 138 9.58 -2.89 20.59
N MET A 139 8.40 -2.27 20.65
CA MET A 139 7.40 -2.37 19.60
C MET A 139 7.67 -1.30 18.54
N PRO A 140 7.62 -1.63 17.24
CA PRO A 140 7.63 -0.63 16.19
C PRO A 140 6.58 0.43 16.48
N PRO A 141 6.85 1.71 16.17
CA PRO A 141 5.97 2.81 16.51
C PRO A 141 4.52 2.56 16.10
N CYS A 142 4.29 2.02 14.89
CA CYS A 142 2.94 1.71 14.42
C CYS A 142 2.23 0.65 15.27
N LEU A 143 2.89 -0.49 15.52
CA LEU A 143 2.31 -1.56 16.32
C LEU A 143 2.12 -1.15 17.78
N LYS A 144 3.03 -0.32 18.31
CA LYS A 144 2.87 0.26 19.64
C LYS A 144 1.60 1.10 19.71
N ARG A 145 1.37 1.97 18.72
CA ARG A 145 0.13 2.75 18.62
C ARG A 145 -1.10 1.87 18.48
N PHE A 146 -1.03 0.80 17.70
CA PHE A 146 -2.11 -0.18 17.64
C PHE A 146 -2.44 -0.73 19.03
N ASP A 147 -1.43 -1.23 19.74
CA ASP A 147 -1.58 -1.80 21.08
C ASP A 147 -2.10 -0.76 22.09
N ASP A 148 -1.59 0.46 22.03
CA ASP A 148 -2.04 1.59 22.87
C ASP A 148 -3.51 1.96 22.58
N ASN A 149 -3.90 2.06 21.29
CA ASN A 149 -5.28 2.34 20.87
C ASN A 149 -6.23 1.21 21.27
N PHE A 150 -5.80 -0.04 21.07
CA PHE A 150 -6.57 -1.23 21.42
C PHE A 150 -6.79 -1.33 22.94
N LYS A 151 -5.74 -1.12 23.74
CA LYS A 151 -5.82 -1.06 25.22
C LYS A 151 -6.66 0.10 25.71
N SER A 152 -6.51 1.29 25.11
CA SER A 152 -7.30 2.47 25.44
C SER A 152 -8.79 2.20 25.19
N CYS A 153 -9.14 1.65 24.03
CA CYS A 153 -10.51 1.28 23.70
C CYS A 153 -11.07 0.23 24.67
N MET A 154 -10.34 -0.86 24.95
CA MET A 154 -10.78 -1.87 25.92
C MET A 154 -11.00 -1.26 27.31
N THR A 155 -10.10 -0.37 27.75
CA THR A 155 -10.22 0.31 29.05
C THR A 155 -11.44 1.22 29.11
N GLN A 156 -11.71 2.00 28.05
CA GLN A 156 -12.91 2.85 27.94
C GLN A 156 -14.19 2.01 27.99
N GLN A 157 -14.17 0.82 27.40
CA GLN A 157 -15.29 -0.12 27.40
C GLN A 157 -15.32 -1.03 28.65
N LYS A 158 -14.51 -0.72 29.67
CA LYS A 158 -14.40 -1.46 30.94
C LYS A 158 -14.02 -2.94 30.78
N ILE A 159 -13.34 -3.28 29.69
CA ILE A 159 -12.74 -4.60 29.47
C ILE A 159 -11.31 -4.58 30.00
N ASN A 160 -11.01 -5.47 30.94
CA ASN A 160 -9.66 -5.61 31.47
C ASN A 160 -8.76 -6.27 30.41
N HIS A 161 -7.94 -5.46 29.74
CA HIS A 161 -7.03 -5.91 28.68
C HIS A 161 -5.98 -6.91 29.17
N ASP A 162 -5.58 -6.81 30.44
CA ASP A 162 -4.64 -7.74 31.08
C ASP A 162 -5.26 -9.14 31.21
N ASN A 163 -6.53 -9.21 31.61
CA ASN A 163 -7.29 -10.46 31.64
C ASN A 163 -7.42 -11.08 30.24
N TYR A 164 -7.68 -10.26 29.22
CA TYR A 164 -7.72 -10.72 27.84
C TYR A 164 -6.39 -11.35 27.40
N PHE A 165 -5.25 -10.70 27.65
CA PHE A 165 -3.97 -11.25 27.25
C PHE A 165 -3.52 -12.44 28.10
N LYS A 166 -3.86 -12.47 29.39
CA LYS A 166 -3.64 -13.62 30.26
C LYS A 166 -4.47 -14.82 29.82
N LEU A 167 -5.72 -14.59 29.38
CA LEU A 167 -6.57 -15.61 28.81
C LEU A 167 -5.94 -16.24 27.56
N LEU A 168 -5.49 -15.40 26.62
CA LEU A 168 -4.78 -15.88 25.42
C LEU A 168 -3.52 -16.68 25.77
N ALA A 169 -2.76 -16.22 26.78
CA ALA A 169 -1.54 -16.89 27.22
C ALA A 169 -1.78 -18.16 28.07
N ASN A 170 -3.05 -18.53 28.34
CA ASN A 170 -3.38 -19.59 29.29
C ASN A 170 -2.78 -19.37 30.69
N GLN A 171 -2.85 -18.13 31.19
CA GLN A 171 -2.31 -17.71 32.48
C GLN A 171 -3.43 -17.13 33.35
N THR A 172 -3.37 -17.40 34.65
CA THR A 172 -4.32 -16.85 35.64
C THR A 172 -3.63 -16.05 36.75
N GLU A 173 -2.30 -16.06 36.78
CA GLU A 173 -1.51 -15.41 37.82
C GLU A 173 -1.83 -13.91 37.92
N GLY A 174 -2.06 -13.43 39.14
CA GLY A 174 -2.42 -12.03 39.41
C GLY A 174 -3.81 -11.59 38.94
N THR A 175 -4.66 -12.49 38.45
CA THR A 175 -6.07 -12.16 38.11
C THR A 175 -7.04 -12.38 39.26
N GLY A 176 -6.67 -13.20 40.26
CA GLY A 176 -7.58 -13.67 41.30
C GLY A 176 -8.69 -14.62 40.78
N MET A 177 -8.64 -15.02 39.50
CA MET A 177 -9.64 -15.88 38.85
C MET A 177 -9.01 -17.21 38.45
N THR A 178 -9.81 -18.27 38.49
CA THR A 178 -9.49 -19.54 37.80
C THR A 178 -9.57 -19.36 36.28
N PHE A 179 -8.96 -20.25 35.50
CA PHE A 179 -9.01 -20.15 34.04
C PHE A 179 -10.46 -20.20 33.49
N PRO A 180 -11.38 -21.05 33.99
CA PRO A 180 -12.79 -20.98 33.61
C PRO A 180 -13.43 -19.63 33.93
N GLN A 181 -13.20 -19.06 35.12
CA GLN A 181 -13.73 -17.74 35.47
C GLN A 181 -13.17 -16.63 34.57
N LEU A 182 -11.87 -16.66 34.28
CA LEU A 182 -11.21 -15.71 33.38
C LEU A 182 -11.78 -15.83 31.96
N ARG A 183 -11.94 -17.06 31.46
CA ARG A 183 -12.57 -17.34 30.17
C ARG A 183 -14.00 -16.81 30.16
N ASP A 184 -14.85 -17.18 31.10
CA ASP A 184 -16.27 -16.82 31.10
C ASP A 184 -16.46 -15.29 31.23
N SER A 185 -15.60 -14.61 32.02
CA SER A 185 -15.59 -13.15 32.14
C SER A 185 -15.19 -12.42 30.85
N THR A 186 -14.31 -13.04 30.04
CA THR A 186 -13.78 -12.41 28.82
C THR A 186 -14.52 -12.88 27.57
N CYS A 187 -15.14 -14.06 27.58
CA CYS A 187 -15.69 -14.74 26.40
C CYS A 187 -17.20 -14.65 26.29
N ASN A 188 -17.86 -13.83 27.10
CA ASN A 188 -19.26 -13.52 26.88
C ASN A 188 -19.42 -12.66 25.60
N LYS A 189 -20.58 -12.78 24.95
CA LYS A 189 -20.87 -12.14 23.67
C LYS A 189 -20.67 -10.61 23.68
N PRO A 190 -21.12 -9.86 24.71
CA PRO A 190 -20.83 -8.43 24.82
C PRO A 190 -19.33 -8.10 24.83
N THR A 191 -18.53 -8.78 25.64
CA THR A 191 -17.08 -8.55 25.71
C THR A 191 -16.41 -8.89 24.38
N GLN A 192 -16.82 -9.96 23.70
CA GLN A 192 -16.29 -10.31 22.37
C GLN A 192 -16.55 -9.22 21.33
N GLN A 193 -17.77 -8.67 21.29
CA GLN A 193 -18.13 -7.59 20.36
C GLN A 193 -17.29 -6.34 20.60
N VAL A 194 -17.06 -5.99 21.88
CA VAL A 194 -16.19 -4.88 22.25
C VAL A 194 -14.75 -5.13 21.80
N ILE A 195 -14.20 -6.32 22.04
CA ILE A 195 -12.84 -6.67 21.65
C ILE A 195 -12.68 -6.58 20.13
N VAL A 196 -13.61 -7.13 19.35
CA VAL A 196 -13.60 -7.05 17.89
C VAL A 196 -13.67 -5.59 17.43
N GLY A 197 -14.58 -4.80 18.02
CA GLY A 197 -14.74 -3.38 17.68
C GLY A 197 -13.50 -2.54 17.99
N CYS A 198 -12.88 -2.78 19.15
CA CYS A 198 -11.62 -2.13 19.52
C CYS A 198 -10.47 -2.54 18.62
N ALA A 199 -10.41 -3.81 18.21
CA ALA A 199 -9.42 -4.33 17.28
C ALA A 199 -9.56 -3.68 15.89
N SER A 200 -10.79 -3.63 15.35
CA SER A 200 -11.05 -3.03 14.04
C SER A 200 -10.85 -1.51 14.06
N GLY A 201 -11.33 -0.83 15.09
CA GLY A 201 -11.16 0.62 15.25
C GLY A 201 -9.70 1.02 15.44
N GLY A 202 -8.95 0.23 16.22
CA GLY A 202 -7.51 0.40 16.39
C GLY A 202 -6.73 0.16 15.10
N LEU A 203 -7.18 -0.73 14.21
CA LEU A 203 -6.55 -0.92 12.90
C LEU A 203 -6.88 0.25 11.94
N GLN A 204 -8.13 0.71 11.94
CA GLN A 204 -8.58 1.83 11.13
C GLN A 204 -7.85 3.14 11.48
N SER A 205 -7.58 3.39 12.77
CA SER A 205 -6.87 4.60 13.19
C SER A 205 -5.41 4.64 12.70
N LEU A 206 -4.84 3.52 12.28
CA LEU A 206 -3.47 3.44 11.76
C LEU A 206 -3.37 3.72 10.27
N ALA A 207 -4.48 3.85 9.56
CA ALA A 207 -4.53 4.00 8.10
C ALA A 207 -3.68 5.19 7.60
N ASN A 208 -3.52 6.23 8.42
CA ASN A 208 -2.80 7.46 8.07
C ASN A 208 -1.48 7.65 8.82
N GLU A 209 -1.24 6.87 9.87
CA GLU A 209 -0.08 7.03 10.75
C GLU A 209 1.03 6.01 10.49
N CYS A 210 0.68 4.94 9.80
CA CYS A 210 1.55 3.82 9.51
C CYS A 210 1.73 3.65 8.01
N THR A 211 2.90 3.18 7.61
CA THR A 211 3.12 2.72 6.24
C THR A 211 2.18 1.54 5.92
N LYS A 212 1.86 1.33 4.64
CA LYS A 212 1.06 0.16 4.20
C LYS A 212 1.66 -1.18 4.68
N GLN A 213 2.99 -1.25 4.74
CA GLN A 213 3.73 -2.40 5.27
C GLN A 213 3.43 -2.64 6.75
N GLU A 214 3.50 -1.59 7.57
CA GLU A 214 3.19 -1.70 9.00
C GLU A 214 1.72 -2.05 9.23
N GLN A 215 0.80 -1.48 8.44
CA GLN A 215 -0.63 -1.82 8.49
C GLN A 215 -0.87 -3.29 8.17
N PHE A 216 -0.18 -3.84 7.16
CA PHE A 216 -0.26 -5.26 6.83
C PHE A 216 0.24 -6.14 7.99
N MET A 217 1.38 -5.81 8.61
CA MET A 217 1.90 -6.54 9.77
C MET A 217 0.96 -6.50 10.97
N VAL A 218 0.36 -5.34 11.25
CA VAL A 218 -0.65 -5.18 12.31
C VAL A 218 -1.89 -6.01 11.97
N GLY A 219 -2.35 -6.00 10.72
CA GLY A 219 -3.49 -6.78 10.25
C GLY A 219 -3.29 -8.29 10.41
N GLN A 220 -2.13 -8.82 10.02
CA GLN A 220 -1.77 -10.23 10.23
C GLN A 220 -1.70 -10.60 11.72
N THR A 221 -1.08 -9.72 12.52
CA THR A 221 -1.03 -9.90 13.98
C THR A 221 -2.43 -9.94 14.59
N LEU A 222 -3.33 -9.08 14.11
CA LEU A 222 -4.71 -9.01 14.54
C LEU A 222 -5.49 -10.27 14.16
N GLN A 223 -5.36 -10.76 12.93
CA GLN A 223 -5.99 -12.01 12.49
C GLN A 223 -5.59 -13.18 13.40
N ASN A 224 -4.28 -13.35 13.65
CA ASN A 224 -3.77 -14.41 14.53
C ASN A 224 -4.29 -14.27 15.96
N MET A 225 -4.34 -13.04 16.48
CA MET A 225 -4.88 -12.75 17.81
C MET A 225 -6.38 -13.06 17.90
N MET A 226 -7.17 -12.73 16.86
CA MET A 226 -8.61 -12.94 16.85
C MET A 226 -9.00 -14.41 16.68
N ALA A 227 -8.32 -15.13 15.77
CA ALA A 227 -8.49 -16.58 15.60
C ALA A 227 -8.25 -17.31 16.93
N SER A 228 -7.25 -16.82 17.64
CA SER A 228 -6.87 -17.31 18.94
C SER A 228 -7.87 -17.02 20.04
N TYR A 229 -8.28 -15.77 20.16
CA TYR A 229 -9.30 -15.39 21.11
C TYR A 229 -10.59 -16.21 20.91
N GLN A 230 -11.01 -16.40 19.66
CA GLN A 230 -12.16 -17.24 19.32
C GLN A 230 -11.96 -18.70 19.74
N ALA A 231 -10.76 -19.24 19.59
CA ALA A 231 -10.45 -20.59 20.08
C ALA A 231 -10.59 -20.70 21.60
N VAL A 232 -9.98 -19.80 22.39
CA VAL A 232 -10.11 -19.87 23.87
C VAL A 232 -11.58 -19.75 24.29
N CYS A 233 -12.33 -18.84 23.66
CA CYS A 233 -13.70 -18.57 24.02
C CYS A 233 -14.70 -19.65 23.64
N THR A 234 -14.38 -20.48 22.66
CA THR A 234 -15.17 -21.66 22.32
C THR A 234 -14.79 -22.87 23.19
N GLY A 235 -13.93 -22.70 24.19
CA GLY A 235 -13.46 -23.79 25.06
C GLY A 235 -12.53 -24.77 24.35
N GLN A 236 -11.99 -24.38 23.20
CA GLN A 236 -11.04 -25.18 22.45
C GLN A 236 -9.61 -24.64 22.71
N PRO A 237 -8.72 -25.41 23.36
CA PRO A 237 -7.40 -24.93 23.75
C PRO A 237 -6.56 -24.55 22.52
N LEU A 238 -5.77 -23.47 22.64
CA LEU A 238 -4.87 -23.00 21.59
C LEU A 238 -3.52 -23.68 21.60
N VAL A 239 -3.01 -23.98 22.79
CA VAL A 239 -1.75 -24.71 22.96
C VAL A 239 -1.81 -25.39 24.32
N GLY A 240 -2.14 -26.68 24.32
CA GLY A 240 -1.94 -27.61 25.42
C GLY A 240 -1.42 -28.92 24.83
N PRO A 241 -0.77 -29.80 25.60
CA PRO A 241 -0.17 -31.02 25.07
C PRO A 241 -1.26 -31.86 24.38
N GLY A 242 -1.18 -31.91 23.05
CA GLY A 242 -1.83 -32.87 22.19
C GLY A 242 -3.28 -33.22 22.52
N ARG A 243 -4.22 -32.27 22.54
CA ARG A 243 -5.50 -32.64 21.91
C ARG A 243 -5.23 -32.64 20.43
N ALA A 244 -5.06 -33.85 19.91
CA ALA A 244 -5.00 -34.09 18.48
C ALA A 244 -6.14 -33.30 17.81
N PRO A 245 -5.93 -32.74 16.61
CA PRO A 245 -6.95 -31.96 15.92
C PRO A 245 -8.28 -32.73 15.93
N SER A 246 -9.41 -32.03 15.88
CA SER A 246 -10.69 -32.75 15.85
C SER A 246 -10.66 -33.79 14.73
N ALA A 247 -11.40 -34.90 14.88
CA ALA A 247 -11.42 -35.93 13.82
C ALA A 247 -11.78 -35.33 12.45
N CYS A 248 -12.53 -34.22 12.43
CA CYS A 248 -12.78 -33.44 11.22
C CYS A 248 -11.52 -32.74 10.69
N LEU A 249 -10.82 -31.97 11.52
CA LEU A 249 -9.61 -31.27 11.10
C LEU A 249 -8.47 -32.23 10.73
N GLN A 250 -8.33 -33.36 11.43
CA GLN A 250 -7.40 -34.42 11.05
C GLN A 250 -7.73 -34.97 9.67
N LYS A 251 -9.00 -35.33 9.45
CA LYS A 251 -9.46 -35.80 8.15
C LYS A 251 -9.29 -34.73 7.07
N PHE A 252 -9.51 -33.45 7.38
CA PHE A 252 -9.28 -32.33 6.47
C PHE A 252 -7.81 -32.19 6.10
N GLU A 253 -6.91 -32.23 7.07
CA GLU A 253 -5.47 -32.17 6.84
C GLU A 253 -4.98 -33.37 6.02
N GLU A 254 -5.46 -34.58 6.34
CA GLU A 254 -5.16 -35.80 5.58
C GLU A 254 -5.67 -35.72 4.14
N GLU A 255 -6.94 -35.33 3.94
CA GLU A 255 -7.55 -35.22 2.61
C GLU A 255 -6.93 -34.07 1.78
N LEU A 256 -6.61 -32.93 2.41
CA LEU A 256 -5.95 -31.82 1.73
C LEU A 256 -4.51 -32.15 1.37
N ASN A 257 -3.80 -32.87 2.24
CA ASN A 257 -2.47 -33.39 1.94
C ASN A 257 -2.52 -34.43 0.82
N GLN A 258 -3.52 -35.31 0.80
CA GLN A 258 -3.73 -36.25 -0.30
C GLN A 258 -4.05 -35.51 -1.61
N CYS A 259 -4.89 -34.48 -1.57
CA CYS A 259 -5.11 -33.60 -2.72
C CYS A 259 -3.80 -33.00 -3.25
N SER A 260 -2.93 -32.52 -2.37
CA SER A 260 -1.61 -32.00 -2.74
C SER A 260 -0.75 -33.06 -3.43
N ILE A 261 -0.72 -34.29 -2.90
CA ILE A 261 0.03 -35.40 -3.49
C ILE A 261 -0.54 -35.77 -4.86
N ASP A 262 -1.86 -35.93 -4.97
CA ASP A 262 -2.54 -36.39 -6.18
C ASP A 262 -2.44 -35.36 -7.31
N THR A 263 -2.46 -34.06 -6.98
CA THR A 263 -2.49 -32.98 -7.97
C THR A 263 -1.12 -32.37 -8.21
N MET A 264 -0.37 -32.02 -7.16
CA MET A 264 0.93 -31.35 -7.28
C MET A 264 2.12 -32.31 -7.16
N GLY A 265 1.90 -33.60 -6.93
CA GLY A 265 2.96 -34.60 -6.86
C GLY A 265 3.83 -34.51 -5.60
N ALA A 266 3.43 -33.73 -4.60
CA ALA A 266 4.17 -33.55 -3.36
C ALA A 266 3.23 -33.37 -2.15
N PRO A 267 3.63 -33.84 -0.95
CA PRO A 267 2.92 -33.55 0.29
C PRO A 267 2.76 -32.06 0.52
N LEU A 268 1.64 -31.65 1.11
CA LEU A 268 1.34 -30.25 1.38
C LEU A 268 2.42 -29.61 2.27
N ASN A 269 2.93 -30.36 3.25
CA ASN A 269 4.00 -29.88 4.13
C ASN A 269 5.28 -29.55 3.35
N ASP A 270 5.63 -30.36 2.36
CA ASP A 270 6.82 -30.18 1.52
C ASP A 270 6.68 -28.95 0.63
N ILE A 271 5.49 -28.75 0.07
CA ILE A 271 5.14 -27.53 -0.67
C ILE A 271 5.23 -26.33 0.27
N MET A 272 4.64 -26.37 1.46
CA MET A 272 4.68 -25.24 2.38
C MET A 272 6.11 -24.92 2.85
N ILE A 273 6.97 -25.92 3.05
CA ILE A 273 8.41 -25.72 3.35
C ILE A 273 9.10 -25.01 2.18
N LEU A 274 8.88 -25.46 0.94
CA LEU A 274 9.42 -24.79 -0.24
C LEU A 274 8.93 -23.34 -0.34
N LEU A 275 7.64 -23.09 -0.15
CA LEU A 275 7.02 -21.77 -0.29
C LEU A 275 7.46 -20.78 0.80
N THR A 276 7.60 -21.27 2.04
CA THR A 276 7.87 -20.41 3.21
C THR A 276 9.36 -20.27 3.52
N ARG A 277 10.16 -21.31 3.24
CA ARG A 277 11.58 -21.37 3.61
C ARG A 277 12.51 -21.49 2.41
N GLY A 278 11.99 -21.68 1.19
CA GLY A 278 12.80 -21.91 -0.01
C GLY A 278 13.54 -23.24 -0.01
N GLN A 279 13.24 -24.15 0.92
CA GLN A 279 13.96 -25.42 1.04
C GLN A 279 13.30 -26.46 0.13
N VAL A 280 14.13 -27.14 -0.66
CA VAL A 280 13.67 -28.23 -1.53
C VAL A 280 13.62 -29.51 -0.71
N PRO A 281 12.52 -30.28 -0.75
CA PRO A 281 12.45 -31.59 -0.12
C PRO A 281 13.56 -32.51 -0.62
N GLU A 282 14.11 -33.32 0.27
CA GLU A 282 15.24 -34.20 -0.05
C GLU A 282 14.88 -35.15 -1.20
N GLY A 283 15.74 -35.20 -2.23
CA GLY A 283 15.54 -36.04 -3.42
C GLY A 283 14.63 -35.46 -4.50
N GLN A 284 14.12 -34.22 -4.35
CA GLN A 284 13.32 -33.56 -5.39
C GLN A 284 14.12 -32.53 -6.20
N ASP A 285 13.85 -32.43 -7.50
CA ASP A 285 14.39 -31.38 -8.37
C ASP A 285 13.51 -30.13 -8.28
N ILE A 286 14.08 -28.98 -7.91
CA ILE A 286 13.33 -27.74 -7.67
C ILE A 286 12.60 -27.24 -8.93
N GLN A 287 13.21 -27.36 -10.11
CA GLN A 287 12.58 -26.85 -11.33
C GLN A 287 11.38 -27.72 -11.70
N LYS A 288 11.53 -29.05 -11.58
CA LYS A 288 10.45 -30.00 -11.79
C LYS A 288 9.34 -29.83 -10.77
N LEU A 289 9.67 -29.64 -9.49
CA LEU A 289 8.69 -29.43 -8.42
C LEU A 289 7.93 -28.12 -8.61
N ASN A 290 8.63 -27.00 -8.87
CA ASN A 290 7.99 -25.71 -9.14
C ASN A 290 7.04 -25.79 -10.33
N LYS A 291 7.50 -26.41 -11.43
CA LYS A 291 6.67 -26.61 -12.61
C LYS A 291 5.45 -27.46 -12.29
N THR A 292 5.61 -28.53 -11.54
CA THR A 292 4.49 -29.43 -11.17
C THR A 292 3.48 -28.73 -10.26
N ILE A 293 3.93 -27.98 -9.25
CA ILE A 293 3.07 -27.18 -8.36
C ILE A 293 2.24 -26.19 -9.18
N CYS A 294 2.88 -25.47 -10.10
CA CYS A 294 2.23 -24.41 -10.84
C CYS A 294 1.35 -24.90 -12.00
N ASP A 295 1.77 -25.94 -12.72
CA ASP A 295 0.97 -26.55 -13.79
C ASP A 295 -0.31 -27.21 -13.24
N ASN A 296 -0.32 -27.63 -11.96
CA ASN A 296 -1.45 -28.33 -11.34
C ASN A 296 -2.17 -27.52 -10.25
N PHE A 297 -1.87 -26.23 -10.11
CA PHE A 297 -2.45 -25.39 -9.04
C PHE A 297 -3.99 -25.35 -9.08
N HIS A 298 -4.60 -25.21 -10.26
CA HIS A 298 -6.06 -25.24 -10.40
C HIS A 298 -6.67 -26.58 -9.99
N SER A 299 -6.02 -27.68 -10.35
CA SER A 299 -6.46 -29.03 -9.97
C SER A 299 -6.41 -29.20 -8.46
N PHE A 300 -5.38 -28.66 -7.80
CA PHE A 300 -5.32 -28.60 -6.34
C PHE A 300 -6.41 -27.71 -5.74
N GLU A 301 -6.67 -26.54 -6.33
CA GLU A 301 -7.73 -25.64 -5.87
C GLU A 301 -9.10 -26.32 -5.92
N GLU A 302 -9.41 -26.99 -7.02
CA GLU A 302 -10.66 -27.74 -7.17
C GLU A 302 -10.73 -28.92 -6.19
N CYS A 303 -9.63 -29.66 -6.04
CA CYS A 303 -9.54 -30.77 -5.08
C CYS A 303 -9.75 -30.28 -3.63
N GLY A 304 -9.05 -29.22 -3.23
CA GLY A 304 -9.16 -28.67 -1.88
C GLY A 304 -10.52 -28.03 -1.59
N LYS A 305 -11.17 -27.38 -2.57
CA LYS A 305 -12.58 -26.94 -2.44
C LYS A 305 -13.49 -28.14 -2.17
N ASN A 306 -13.31 -29.22 -2.91
CA ASN A 306 -14.07 -30.45 -2.72
C ASN A 306 -13.81 -31.08 -1.34
N VAL A 307 -12.57 -31.02 -0.83
CA VAL A 307 -12.23 -31.45 0.52
C VAL A 307 -12.98 -30.62 1.56
N VAL A 308 -12.92 -29.28 1.48
CA VAL A 308 -13.65 -28.39 2.40
C VAL A 308 -15.16 -28.69 2.40
N ILE A 309 -15.76 -28.86 1.21
CA ILE A 309 -17.19 -29.18 1.07
C ILE A 309 -17.53 -30.56 1.65
N LYS A 310 -16.68 -31.58 1.39
CA LYS A 310 -16.93 -32.98 1.80
C LYS A 310 -16.64 -33.26 3.26
N ASN A 311 -15.74 -32.51 3.91
CA ASN A 311 -15.28 -32.86 5.25
C ASN A 311 -16.39 -32.73 6.31
N GLN A 312 -17.55 -32.14 5.97
CA GLN A 312 -18.68 -31.92 6.88
C GLN A 312 -18.29 -31.23 8.19
N CYS A 313 -17.15 -30.52 8.22
CA CYS A 313 -16.77 -29.75 9.38
C CYS A 313 -17.86 -28.71 9.67
N LYS A 314 -18.14 -28.50 10.96
CA LYS A 314 -19.19 -27.57 11.41
C LYS A 314 -18.62 -26.59 12.41
N GLY A 315 -19.21 -25.40 12.44
CA GLY A 315 -18.84 -24.35 13.38
C GLY A 315 -17.37 -23.95 13.23
N LYS A 316 -16.59 -24.09 14.30
CA LYS A 316 -15.19 -23.66 14.34
C LYS A 316 -14.28 -24.46 13.39
N ASP A 317 -14.50 -25.76 13.27
CA ASP A 317 -13.64 -26.61 12.44
C ASP A 317 -13.82 -26.30 10.95
N LEU A 318 -15.03 -25.88 10.56
CA LEU A 318 -15.29 -25.40 9.20
C LEU A 318 -14.48 -24.13 8.91
N LEU A 319 -14.56 -23.13 9.79
CA LEU A 319 -13.83 -21.88 9.64
C LEU A 319 -12.30 -22.08 9.61
N ILE A 320 -11.78 -23.00 10.42
CA ILE A 320 -10.36 -23.36 10.40
C ILE A 320 -10.01 -24.03 9.07
N SER A 321 -10.82 -25.00 8.60
CA SER A 321 -10.57 -25.66 7.32
C SER A 321 -10.61 -24.70 6.13
N GLU A 322 -11.59 -23.79 6.09
CA GLU A 322 -11.74 -22.75 5.07
C GLU A 322 -10.57 -21.76 5.12
N GLY A 323 -10.19 -21.30 6.32
CA GLY A 323 -9.09 -20.36 6.51
C GLY A 323 -7.72 -20.95 6.15
N THR A 324 -7.46 -22.19 6.58
CA THR A 324 -6.23 -22.92 6.22
C THR A 324 -6.15 -23.14 4.73
N PHE A 325 -7.24 -23.60 4.10
CA PHE A 325 -7.29 -23.79 2.65
C PHE A 325 -7.08 -22.47 1.90
N ALA A 326 -7.75 -21.39 2.30
CA ALA A 326 -7.58 -20.08 1.69
C ALA A 326 -6.13 -19.57 1.79
N ASN A 327 -5.47 -19.73 2.95
CA ASN A 327 -4.07 -19.33 3.13
C ASN A 327 -3.11 -20.12 2.24
N VAL A 328 -3.33 -21.44 2.10
CA VAL A 328 -2.56 -22.29 1.20
C VAL A 328 -2.76 -21.84 -0.25
N ILE A 329 -4.00 -21.63 -0.69
CA ILE A 329 -4.30 -21.19 -2.06
C ILE A 329 -3.70 -19.82 -2.38
N ILE A 330 -3.75 -18.88 -1.44
CA ILE A 330 -3.14 -17.56 -1.61
C ILE A 330 -1.62 -17.70 -1.74
N THR A 331 -1.00 -18.54 -0.90
CA THR A 331 0.46 -18.70 -0.86
C THR A 331 0.97 -19.42 -2.11
N VAL A 332 0.32 -20.52 -2.51
CA VAL A 332 0.67 -21.26 -3.73
C VAL A 332 0.35 -20.42 -4.98
N GLY A 333 -0.80 -19.75 -5.02
CA GLY A 333 -1.16 -18.87 -6.14
C GLY A 333 -0.16 -17.72 -6.31
N ALA A 334 0.23 -17.08 -5.20
CA ALA A 334 1.22 -16.00 -5.21
C ALA A 334 2.61 -16.50 -5.66
N TYR A 335 2.93 -17.76 -5.37
CA TYR A 335 4.15 -18.41 -5.83
C TYR A 335 4.12 -18.74 -7.32
N CYS A 336 2.98 -19.23 -7.82
CA CYS A 336 2.84 -19.70 -9.20
C CYS A 336 2.49 -18.62 -10.22
N HIS A 337 2.43 -17.36 -9.79
CA HIS A 337 2.06 -16.21 -10.63
C HIS A 337 0.69 -16.37 -11.31
N ASP A 338 -0.20 -17.18 -10.73
CA ASP A 338 -1.52 -17.39 -11.30
C ASP A 338 -2.40 -16.16 -11.07
N THR A 339 -2.70 -15.48 -12.17
CA THR A 339 -3.50 -14.25 -12.18
C THR A 339 -5.00 -14.51 -11.99
N THR A 340 -5.47 -15.76 -11.90
CA THR A 340 -6.90 -15.99 -11.64
C THR A 340 -7.26 -15.95 -10.15
N VAL A 341 -6.27 -15.99 -9.24
CA VAL A 341 -6.51 -15.90 -7.79
C VAL A 341 -6.47 -14.43 -7.37
N PRO A 342 -7.54 -13.86 -6.76
CA PRO A 342 -7.63 -12.42 -6.48
C PRO A 342 -6.42 -11.83 -5.74
N GLY A 343 -5.81 -12.57 -4.81
CA GLY A 343 -4.64 -12.11 -4.05
C GLY A 343 -3.33 -12.17 -4.83
N ALA A 344 -3.06 -13.29 -5.52
CA ALA A 344 -1.82 -13.51 -6.27
C ALA A 344 -1.75 -12.64 -7.53
N CYS A 345 -2.89 -12.48 -8.18
CA CYS A 345 -2.99 -11.64 -9.35
C CYS A 345 -2.72 -10.17 -9.03
N MET A 346 -3.31 -9.64 -7.96
CA MET A 346 -3.08 -8.26 -7.53
C MET A 346 -1.60 -7.99 -7.21
N LEU A 347 -0.88 -8.99 -6.68
CA LEU A 347 0.55 -8.90 -6.40
C LEU A 347 1.42 -8.88 -7.67
N THR A 348 0.94 -9.44 -8.79
CA THR A 348 1.65 -9.47 -10.07
C THR A 348 1.12 -8.47 -11.10
N LEU A 349 -0.03 -7.84 -10.83
CA LEU A 349 -0.73 -6.94 -11.73
C LEU A 349 0.16 -5.81 -12.25
N GLN A 350 0.99 -5.24 -11.35
CA GLN A 350 1.95 -4.20 -11.70
C GLN A 350 3.02 -4.69 -12.69
N GLN A 351 3.54 -5.91 -12.50
CA GLN A 351 4.48 -6.52 -13.44
C GLN A 351 3.81 -6.85 -14.79
N GLN A 352 2.56 -7.29 -14.76
CA GLN A 352 1.81 -7.59 -15.99
C GLN A 352 1.50 -6.32 -16.80
N PHE A 353 1.18 -5.20 -16.14
CA PHE A 353 1.03 -3.90 -16.80
C PHE A 353 2.35 -3.41 -17.39
N THR A 354 3.47 -3.68 -16.74
CA THR A 354 4.79 -3.38 -17.28
C THR A 354 5.08 -4.17 -18.56
N LYS A 355 4.67 -5.44 -18.62
CA LYS A 355 4.76 -6.23 -19.85
C LYS A 355 3.93 -5.62 -20.97
N CYS A 356 2.77 -5.04 -20.67
CA CYS A 356 1.98 -4.33 -21.67
C CYS A 356 2.74 -3.16 -22.30
N PHE A 357 3.50 -2.37 -21.53
CA PHE A 357 4.37 -1.31 -22.07
C PHE A 357 5.38 -1.87 -23.07
N GLY A 358 6.10 -2.93 -22.68
CA GLY A 358 7.08 -3.58 -23.56
C GLY A 358 6.45 -4.17 -24.84
N GLN A 359 5.27 -4.79 -24.72
CA GLN A 359 4.57 -5.41 -25.84
C GLN A 359 4.16 -4.40 -26.93
N VAL A 360 3.81 -3.18 -26.54
CA VAL A 360 3.44 -2.13 -27.49
C VAL A 360 4.64 -1.30 -27.97
N GLY A 361 5.86 -1.68 -27.57
CA GLY A 361 7.11 -1.01 -27.95
C GLY A 361 7.40 0.27 -27.16
N LEU A 362 6.74 0.46 -26.01
CA LEU A 362 7.08 1.51 -25.04
C LEU A 362 8.11 0.98 -24.05
N ASP A 363 8.89 1.90 -23.46
CA ASP A 363 9.89 1.52 -22.48
C ASP A 363 9.19 1.07 -21.17
N PRO A 364 9.35 -0.19 -20.73
CA PRO A 364 8.74 -0.68 -19.50
C PRO A 364 9.23 0.09 -18.26
N ALA A 365 10.42 0.69 -18.31
CA ALA A 365 10.94 1.51 -17.23
C ALA A 365 10.11 2.78 -17.02
N VAL A 366 9.40 3.31 -18.01
CA VAL A 366 8.55 4.51 -17.85
C VAL A 366 7.38 4.24 -16.88
N TYR A 367 6.91 2.99 -16.80
CA TYR A 367 5.86 2.61 -15.85
C TYR A 367 6.36 2.49 -14.39
N PHE A 368 7.63 2.13 -14.20
CA PHE A 368 8.23 1.87 -12.88
C PHE A 368 9.13 2.97 -12.33
N SER A 369 9.70 3.78 -13.21
CA SER A 369 10.87 4.55 -12.84
C SER A 369 10.50 5.90 -12.25
N ASN A 370 11.22 6.24 -11.19
CA ASN A 370 11.34 7.60 -10.67
C ASN A 370 12.12 8.53 -11.64
N ILE A 371 12.41 8.09 -12.89
CA ILE A 371 13.11 8.89 -13.91
C ILE A 371 12.36 10.20 -14.15
N THR A 372 11.05 10.17 -13.94
CA THR A 372 10.25 11.37 -13.85
C THR A 372 9.94 11.63 -12.38
N ALA A 373 10.72 12.49 -11.73
CA ALA A 373 10.46 12.94 -10.35
C ALA A 373 9.06 13.60 -10.17
N HIS A 374 8.30 13.73 -11.26
CA HIS A 374 6.91 14.19 -11.32
C HIS A 374 6.04 13.09 -11.96
N LYS A 375 4.99 12.65 -11.24
CA LYS A 375 3.99 11.67 -11.69
C LYS A 375 3.26 12.03 -13.00
N GLY A 376 3.43 13.25 -13.52
CA GLY A 376 2.79 13.74 -14.74
C GLY A 376 3.47 13.34 -16.05
N ALA A 377 4.64 12.70 -16.04
CA ALA A 377 5.37 12.35 -17.27
C ALA A 377 5.16 10.89 -17.72
N ILE A 378 3.94 10.37 -17.51
CA ILE A 378 3.50 9.06 -18.04
C ILE A 378 3.63 9.00 -19.57
N LEU A 379 3.47 10.14 -20.25
CA LEU A 379 3.65 10.21 -21.71
C LEU A 379 5.13 10.32 -22.12
N GLY A 380 6.05 10.53 -21.18
CA GLY A 380 7.48 10.73 -21.44
C GLY A 380 7.96 12.15 -21.14
N THR A 381 9.28 12.35 -21.18
CA THR A 381 9.93 13.61 -20.77
C THR A 381 10.16 14.60 -21.93
N ASN A 382 9.85 14.21 -23.15
CA ASN A 382 9.99 15.05 -24.34
C ASN A 382 8.91 14.71 -25.39
N LYS A 383 8.77 15.58 -26.39
CA LYS A 383 7.77 15.42 -27.46
C LYS A 383 7.87 14.08 -28.18
N ALA A 384 9.07 13.62 -28.53
CA ALA A 384 9.24 12.35 -29.25
C ALA A 384 8.74 11.14 -28.43
N MET A 385 8.95 11.16 -27.11
CA MET A 385 8.41 10.13 -26.22
C MET A 385 6.89 10.24 -26.09
N ALA A 386 6.35 11.45 -25.97
CA ALA A 386 4.90 11.70 -25.92
C ALA A 386 4.20 11.25 -27.21
N ASP A 387 4.72 11.63 -28.37
CA ASP A 387 4.20 11.23 -29.68
C ASP A 387 4.23 9.69 -29.82
N LYS A 388 5.33 9.05 -29.39
CA LYS A 388 5.46 7.60 -29.37
C LYS A 388 4.42 6.95 -28.44
N TYR A 389 4.27 7.44 -27.21
CA TYR A 389 3.26 6.95 -26.27
C TYR A 389 1.85 7.10 -26.86
N CYS A 390 1.53 8.27 -27.38
CA CYS A 390 0.22 8.59 -27.93
C CYS A 390 -0.14 7.73 -29.14
N SER A 391 0.84 7.42 -30.00
CA SER A 391 0.66 6.46 -31.10
C SER A 391 0.35 5.04 -30.64
N LYS A 392 0.70 4.70 -29.39
CA LYS A 392 0.54 3.36 -28.78
C LYS A 392 -0.54 3.29 -27.70
N LYS A 393 -1.24 4.38 -27.40
CA LYS A 393 -2.22 4.47 -26.30
C LYS A 393 -3.30 3.38 -26.39
N SER A 394 -3.92 3.21 -27.56
CA SER A 394 -5.02 2.26 -27.74
C SER A 394 -4.57 0.80 -27.56
N GLU A 395 -3.41 0.44 -28.13
CA GLU A 395 -2.80 -0.89 -27.97
C GLU A 395 -2.46 -1.16 -26.49
N LEU A 396 -1.90 -0.15 -25.79
CA LEU A 396 -1.50 -0.26 -24.39
C LEU A 396 -2.69 -0.51 -23.47
N TYR A 397 -3.73 0.33 -23.54
CA TYR A 397 -4.90 0.19 -22.69
C TYR A 397 -5.72 -1.06 -23.02
N THR A 398 -5.70 -1.53 -24.28
CA THR A 398 -6.28 -2.83 -24.65
C THR A 398 -5.55 -3.97 -23.93
N CYS A 399 -4.21 -3.95 -23.88
CA CYS A 399 -3.43 -4.93 -23.13
C CYS A 399 -3.72 -4.85 -21.62
N MET A 400 -3.70 -3.65 -21.04
CA MET A 400 -3.93 -3.48 -19.59
C MET A 400 -5.33 -3.91 -19.18
N LYS A 401 -6.37 -3.60 -19.97
CA LYS A 401 -7.74 -4.09 -19.75
C LYS A 401 -7.80 -5.61 -19.80
N LYS A 402 -7.13 -6.24 -20.78
CA LYS A 402 -7.05 -7.71 -20.87
C LYS A 402 -6.42 -8.31 -19.61
N VAL A 403 -5.31 -7.75 -19.14
CA VAL A 403 -4.66 -8.17 -17.89
C VAL A 403 -5.59 -7.98 -16.69
N MET A 404 -6.26 -6.83 -16.60
CA MET A 404 -7.19 -6.52 -15.51
C MET A 404 -8.42 -7.46 -15.51
N HIS A 405 -8.99 -7.78 -16.67
CA HIS A 405 -10.12 -8.72 -16.78
C HIS A 405 -9.72 -10.17 -16.53
N GLN A 406 -8.46 -10.53 -16.79
CA GLN A 406 -7.89 -11.82 -16.43
C GLN A 406 -7.64 -11.97 -14.92
N CYS A 407 -7.84 -10.89 -14.16
CA CYS A 407 -7.55 -10.77 -12.75
C CYS A 407 -8.84 -10.56 -11.93
N PRO A 408 -9.47 -11.63 -11.40
CA PRO A 408 -10.72 -11.51 -10.66
C PRO A 408 -10.58 -10.55 -9.46
N GLY A 409 -11.44 -9.52 -9.44
CA GLY A 409 -11.44 -8.49 -8.40
C GLY A 409 -10.49 -7.31 -8.64
N ALA A 410 -9.62 -7.35 -9.66
CA ALA A 410 -8.68 -6.26 -9.90
C ALA A 410 -9.36 -4.93 -10.19
N GLU A 411 -10.37 -4.90 -11.05
CA GLU A 411 -11.09 -3.67 -11.38
C GLU A 411 -11.67 -3.00 -10.12
N GLN A 412 -12.28 -3.79 -9.22
CA GLN A 412 -12.85 -3.29 -7.97
C GLN A 412 -11.76 -2.85 -6.98
N THR A 413 -10.66 -3.61 -6.83
CA THR A 413 -9.55 -3.24 -5.96
C THR A 413 -8.82 -1.99 -6.46
N MET A 414 -8.57 -1.89 -7.76
CA MET A 414 -7.94 -0.73 -8.38
C MET A 414 -8.82 0.51 -8.20
N ALA A 415 -10.13 0.40 -8.45
CA ALA A 415 -11.09 1.48 -8.20
C ALA A 415 -11.09 1.91 -6.72
N MET A 416 -11.06 0.97 -5.77
CA MET A 416 -10.96 1.28 -4.33
C MET A 416 -9.64 1.97 -3.95
N THR A 417 -8.56 1.73 -4.70
CA THR A 417 -7.28 2.42 -4.52
C THR A 417 -7.16 3.75 -5.29
N GLY A 418 -8.24 4.19 -5.95
CA GLY A 418 -8.27 5.41 -6.76
C GLY A 418 -7.63 5.27 -8.13
N PHE A 419 -7.35 4.05 -8.58
CA PHE A 419 -6.83 3.75 -9.91
C PHE A 419 -7.96 3.24 -10.81
N ASP A 420 -8.50 4.10 -11.66
CA ASP A 420 -9.51 3.73 -12.67
C ASP A 420 -8.86 3.76 -14.06
N LEU A 421 -8.69 2.57 -14.64
CA LEU A 421 -8.04 2.40 -15.94
C LEU A 421 -8.85 3.05 -17.09
N VAL A 422 -10.18 3.08 -17.00
CA VAL A 422 -11.05 3.71 -18.01
C VAL A 422 -10.93 5.23 -17.93
N SER A 423 -10.92 5.79 -16.73
CA SER A 423 -10.69 7.22 -16.53
C SER A 423 -9.28 7.65 -16.97
N MET A 424 -8.26 6.84 -16.68
CA MET A 424 -6.89 7.09 -17.18
C MET A 424 -6.81 7.05 -18.71
N GLU A 425 -7.43 6.06 -19.36
CA GLU A 425 -7.46 5.98 -20.82
C GLU A 425 -8.11 7.21 -21.45
N ARG A 426 -9.22 7.69 -20.89
CA ARG A 426 -9.90 8.91 -21.35
C ARG A 426 -9.02 10.15 -21.16
N ALA A 427 -8.40 10.29 -19.99
CA ALA A 427 -7.47 11.37 -19.70
C ALA A 427 -6.32 11.38 -20.71
N VAL A 428 -5.65 10.25 -20.91
CA VAL A 428 -4.58 10.11 -21.88
C VAL A 428 -5.07 10.35 -23.31
N SER A 429 -6.29 9.92 -23.65
CA SER A 429 -6.84 10.14 -24.99
C SER A 429 -6.96 11.62 -25.29
N ILE A 430 -7.49 12.40 -24.34
CA ILE A 430 -7.54 13.86 -24.39
C ILE A 430 -6.15 14.46 -24.55
N LEU A 431 -5.16 13.97 -23.78
CA LEU A 431 -3.79 14.49 -23.82
C LEU A 431 -3.08 14.17 -25.14
N CYS A 432 -3.48 13.10 -25.82
CA CYS A 432 -2.88 12.64 -27.06
C CYS A 432 -3.57 13.16 -28.34
N ASP A 433 -4.77 13.74 -28.22
CA ASP A 433 -5.51 14.29 -29.36
C ASP A 433 -5.21 15.80 -29.47
N ASP A 434 -4.13 16.14 -30.19
CA ASP A 434 -3.61 17.49 -30.50
C ASP A 434 -4.08 18.65 -29.59
N ILE A 435 -3.30 18.88 -28.54
CA ILE A 435 -3.57 19.86 -27.47
C ILE A 435 -3.75 21.31 -27.97
N PRO A 436 -3.05 21.82 -29.01
CA PRO A 436 -3.25 23.19 -29.46
C PRO A 436 -4.62 23.44 -30.09
N GLU A 437 -5.17 22.48 -30.85
CA GLU A 437 -6.46 22.63 -31.53
C GLU A 437 -7.66 22.23 -30.64
N ASN A 438 -7.46 21.32 -29.69
CA ASN A 438 -8.55 20.78 -28.86
C ASN A 438 -8.75 21.46 -27.51
N ARG A 439 -8.06 22.56 -27.19
CA ARG A 439 -8.34 23.34 -25.94
C ARG A 439 -9.84 23.66 -25.81
N GLN A 440 -10.47 24.12 -26.89
CA GLN A 440 -11.92 24.36 -26.90
C GLN A 440 -12.75 23.08 -26.83
N SER A 441 -12.31 22.00 -27.48
CA SER A 441 -13.02 20.71 -27.48
C SER A 441 -13.02 20.02 -26.11
N VAL A 442 -11.92 20.11 -25.35
CA VAL A 442 -11.79 19.54 -24.01
C VAL A 442 -12.66 20.30 -23.02
N PHE A 443 -12.59 21.63 -23.02
CA PHE A 443 -13.45 22.44 -22.15
C PHE A 443 -14.92 22.35 -22.55
N LYS A 444 -15.22 22.29 -23.85
CA LYS A 444 -16.58 22.02 -24.33
C LYS A 444 -17.06 20.63 -23.90
N CYS A 445 -16.24 19.58 -23.98
CA CYS A 445 -16.61 18.24 -23.52
C CYS A 445 -16.85 18.22 -22.00
N LEU A 446 -16.01 18.89 -21.21
CA LEU A 446 -16.17 18.98 -19.76
C LEU A 446 -17.47 19.74 -19.40
N ARG A 447 -17.69 20.90 -20.05
CA ARG A 447 -18.89 21.73 -19.88
C ARG A 447 -20.16 21.00 -20.33
N ASP A 448 -20.16 20.40 -21.51
CA ASP A 448 -21.27 19.59 -22.05
C ASP A 448 -21.59 18.38 -21.16
N THR A 449 -20.59 17.78 -20.52
CA THR A 449 -20.79 16.65 -19.59
C THR A 449 -21.41 17.12 -18.27
N LEU A 450 -21.00 18.28 -17.77
CA LEU A 450 -21.52 18.86 -16.53
C LEU A 450 -22.91 19.47 -16.71
N ASP A 451 -23.17 20.13 -17.83
CA ASP A 451 -24.48 20.70 -18.18
C ASP A 451 -25.56 19.62 -18.35
N ARG A 452 -25.16 18.39 -18.71
CA ARG A 452 -26.06 17.22 -18.76
C ARG A 452 -26.43 16.65 -17.39
N CYS A 453 -25.74 17.09 -16.35
CA CYS A 453 -25.93 16.63 -14.97
C CYS A 453 -26.46 17.80 -14.13
N ALA A 454 -27.79 17.89 -13.97
CA ALA A 454 -28.41 18.90 -13.11
C ALA A 454 -27.81 18.80 -11.69
N GLY A 455 -27.26 19.91 -11.18
CA GLY A 455 -26.60 19.94 -9.87
C GLY A 455 -25.08 19.68 -9.90
N ALA A 456 -24.48 19.29 -11.04
CA ALA A 456 -23.07 18.91 -11.07
C ALA A 456 -22.13 20.10 -10.92
N SER A 457 -22.48 21.26 -11.47
CA SER A 457 -21.71 22.49 -11.26
C SER A 457 -21.80 22.95 -9.81
N GLU A 458 -22.99 22.87 -9.17
CA GLU A 458 -23.14 23.16 -7.75
C GLU A 458 -22.44 22.15 -6.85
N LEU A 459 -22.42 20.86 -7.22
CA LEU A 459 -21.75 19.79 -6.48
C LEU A 459 -20.22 19.89 -6.59
N LEU A 460 -19.71 20.18 -7.79
CA LEU A 460 -18.28 20.45 -7.98
C LEU A 460 -17.87 21.72 -7.22
N ALA A 461 -18.68 22.79 -7.28
CA ALA A 461 -18.42 23.99 -6.49
C ALA A 461 -18.48 23.72 -4.97
N TYR A 462 -19.38 22.83 -4.52
CA TYR A 462 -19.44 22.35 -3.15
C TYR A 462 -18.18 21.55 -2.76
N TRP A 463 -17.64 20.72 -3.64
CA TRP A 463 -16.35 20.04 -3.47
C TRP A 463 -15.14 20.93 -3.75
N GLY A 464 -15.40 22.17 -4.15
CA GLY A 464 -14.38 23.17 -4.29
C GLY A 464 -13.67 23.24 -5.64
N HIS A 465 -14.30 22.70 -6.67
CA HIS A 465 -13.88 22.80 -8.06
C HIS A 465 -14.77 23.83 -8.78
N GLN A 466 -14.20 24.96 -9.17
CA GLN A 466 -14.85 25.92 -10.06
C GLN A 466 -14.23 25.77 -11.45
N GLN A 467 -15.02 25.33 -12.43
CA GLN A 467 -14.52 25.03 -13.78
C GLN A 467 -13.94 26.27 -14.45
N ASP A 468 -14.57 27.44 -14.29
CA ASP A 468 -14.10 28.69 -14.90
C ASP A 468 -12.73 29.10 -14.37
N LEU A 469 -12.48 28.89 -13.06
CA LEU A 469 -11.18 29.14 -12.42
C LEU A 469 -10.07 28.26 -12.98
N LEU A 470 -10.41 27.01 -13.29
CA LEU A 470 -9.50 26.07 -13.93
C LEU A 470 -9.22 26.46 -15.39
N GLU A 471 -10.25 26.85 -16.14
CA GLU A 471 -10.10 27.37 -17.51
C GLU A 471 -9.15 28.57 -17.53
N ASP A 472 -9.36 29.55 -16.65
CA ASP A 472 -8.51 30.74 -16.52
C ASP A 472 -7.06 30.39 -16.14
N ALA A 473 -6.87 29.41 -15.24
CA ALA A 473 -5.55 28.95 -14.83
C ALA A 473 -4.81 28.23 -15.98
N LEU A 474 -5.50 27.41 -16.75
CA LEU A 474 -4.94 26.72 -17.91
C LEU A 474 -4.60 27.69 -19.05
N ASP A 475 -5.48 28.66 -19.29
CA ASP A 475 -5.29 29.74 -20.25
C ASP A 475 -4.02 30.54 -19.95
N LEU A 476 -3.80 30.84 -18.66
CA LEU A 476 -2.60 31.49 -18.19
C LEU A 476 -1.33 30.69 -18.50
N LEU A 477 -1.34 29.38 -18.24
CA LEU A 477 -0.18 28.52 -18.52
C LEU A 477 0.09 28.41 -20.01
N CYS A 478 -0.96 28.25 -20.83
CA CYS A 478 -0.85 28.20 -22.29
C CYS A 478 -0.25 29.47 -22.89
N GLN A 479 -0.59 30.64 -22.32
CA GLN A 479 -0.03 31.93 -22.77
C GLN A 479 1.42 32.14 -22.30
N ASN A 480 1.92 31.33 -21.36
CA ASN A 480 3.22 31.52 -20.71
C ASN A 480 4.04 30.22 -20.67
N MET A 481 3.99 29.41 -21.73
CA MET A 481 4.60 28.08 -21.79
C MET A 481 6.11 28.08 -21.48
N ASP A 482 6.88 29.02 -22.04
CA ASP A 482 8.31 29.15 -21.76
C ASP A 482 8.59 29.44 -20.27
N GLY A 483 7.70 30.19 -19.63
CA GLY A 483 7.75 30.46 -18.19
C GLY A 483 7.44 29.21 -17.37
N TYR A 484 6.54 28.37 -17.83
CA TYR A 484 6.22 27.10 -17.15
C TYR A 484 7.37 26.09 -17.28
N GLU A 485 8.00 25.95 -18.44
CA GLU A 485 9.14 25.04 -18.62
C GLU A 485 10.31 25.41 -17.69
N LYS A 486 10.61 26.72 -17.60
CA LYS A 486 11.58 27.26 -16.65
C LYS A 486 11.17 26.99 -15.21
N LEU A 487 9.90 27.24 -14.86
CA LEU A 487 9.34 26.93 -13.55
C LEU A 487 9.51 25.44 -13.20
N SER A 488 9.21 24.52 -14.10
CA SER A 488 9.33 23.08 -13.88
C SER A 488 10.78 22.69 -13.60
N THR A 489 11.71 23.24 -14.37
CA THR A 489 13.16 22.95 -14.25
C THR A 489 13.74 23.50 -12.94
N CYS A 490 13.33 24.70 -12.52
CA CYS A 490 13.84 25.26 -11.27
C CYS A 490 13.15 24.66 -10.04
N ALA A 491 11.86 24.32 -10.12
CA ALA A 491 11.10 23.72 -9.03
C ALA A 491 11.61 22.31 -8.65
N SER A 492 12.24 21.57 -9.57
CA SER A 492 12.90 20.30 -9.21
C SER A 492 14.08 20.48 -8.24
N GLY A 493 14.66 21.69 -8.16
CA GLY A 493 15.64 22.04 -7.13
C GLY A 493 15.02 22.23 -5.74
N ALA A 494 13.71 22.44 -5.64
CA ALA A 494 12.96 22.64 -4.38
C ALA A 494 12.13 21.41 -3.96
N THR A 495 12.31 20.25 -4.60
CA THR A 495 11.47 19.06 -4.39
C THR A 495 11.35 18.64 -2.92
N SER A 496 12.42 18.68 -2.13
CA SER A 496 12.36 18.29 -0.71
C SER A 496 11.47 19.23 0.12
N GLN A 497 11.53 20.53 -0.13
CA GLN A 497 10.74 21.55 0.56
C GLN A 497 9.28 21.50 0.13
N ILE A 498 9.02 21.36 -1.18
CA ILE A 498 7.66 21.19 -1.72
C ILE A 498 7.01 19.92 -1.16
N ASN A 499 7.74 18.80 -1.11
CA ASN A 499 7.24 17.56 -0.51
C ASN A 499 6.91 17.72 0.98
N GLN A 500 7.67 18.55 1.71
CA GLN A 500 7.37 18.86 3.11
C GLN A 500 6.10 19.71 3.24
N CYS A 501 5.91 20.71 2.37
CA CYS A 501 4.68 21.50 2.31
C CYS A 501 3.45 20.63 2.00
N GLN A 502 3.57 19.71 1.04
CA GLN A 502 2.52 18.77 0.67
C GLN A 502 2.16 17.83 1.84
N LYS A 503 3.16 17.19 2.47
CA LYS A 503 2.94 16.34 3.65
C LYS A 503 2.22 17.07 4.78
N ASN A 504 2.61 18.32 5.05
CA ASN A 504 1.96 19.14 6.07
C ASN A 504 0.50 19.45 5.72
N SER A 505 0.22 19.74 4.45
CA SER A 505 -1.15 19.97 3.97
C SER A 505 -1.99 18.69 4.03
N GLU A 506 -1.43 17.55 3.64
CA GLU A 506 -2.10 16.25 3.69
C GLU A 506 -2.48 15.87 5.13
N MET A 507 -1.57 16.05 6.10
CA MET A 507 -1.87 15.84 7.52
C MET A 507 -3.04 16.72 7.97
N LYS A 508 -3.00 18.03 7.69
CA LYS A 508 -4.07 18.96 8.09
C LYS A 508 -5.40 18.69 7.39
N MET A 509 -5.39 18.18 6.16
CA MET A 509 -6.61 17.75 5.47
C MET A 509 -7.14 16.44 6.02
N GLY A 510 -6.27 15.50 6.39
CA GLY A 510 -6.65 14.30 7.13
C GLY A 510 -7.35 14.65 8.45
N ASP A 511 -6.77 15.56 9.23
CA ASP A 511 -7.37 16.06 10.48
C ASP A 511 -8.76 16.68 10.22
N LEU A 512 -8.91 17.45 9.15
CA LEU A 512 -10.18 18.07 8.77
C LEU A 512 -11.24 17.02 8.38
N THR A 513 -10.86 15.95 7.69
CA THR A 513 -11.79 14.85 7.34
C THR A 513 -12.20 13.98 8.53
N ASN A 514 -11.37 13.92 9.57
CA ASN A 514 -11.66 13.17 10.79
C ASN A 514 -12.61 13.91 11.75
N LEU A 515 -12.84 15.20 11.54
CA LEU A 515 -13.82 15.96 12.29
C LEU A 515 -15.22 15.47 11.89
N THR A 516 -15.88 14.76 12.82
CA THR A 516 -17.20 14.14 12.57
C THR A 516 -18.20 15.17 12.04
N PRO A 517 -19.02 14.83 11.02
CA PRO A 517 -20.01 15.73 10.42
C PRO A 517 -20.97 16.38 11.42
N ASN A 518 -21.15 15.76 12.58
CA ASN A 518 -22.05 16.21 13.65
C ASN A 518 -21.43 17.27 14.58
N SER A 519 -20.11 17.54 14.49
CA SER A 519 -19.38 18.39 15.44
C SER A 519 -19.05 19.79 14.91
N GLN A 520 -19.18 20.03 13.60
CA GLN A 520 -18.84 21.31 12.99
C GLN A 520 -19.97 21.84 12.11
N THR A 521 -20.24 23.14 12.23
CA THR A 521 -21.04 23.84 11.21
C THR A 521 -20.25 23.83 9.90
N SER A 522 -20.94 23.73 8.77
CA SER A 522 -20.33 23.81 7.44
C SER A 522 -19.36 25.00 7.33
N SER A 523 -19.73 26.15 7.91
CA SER A 523 -18.87 27.35 7.95
C SER A 523 -17.50 27.13 8.62
N SER A 524 -17.44 26.40 9.74
CA SER A 524 -16.18 26.11 10.45
C SER A 524 -15.26 25.21 9.62
N TYR A 525 -15.83 24.17 9.00
CA TYR A 525 -15.12 23.26 8.11
C TYR A 525 -14.47 24.03 6.94
N TYR A 526 -15.26 24.83 6.22
CA TYR A 526 -14.74 25.60 5.07
C TYR A 526 -13.71 26.64 5.50
N THR A 527 -13.85 27.24 6.68
CA THR A 527 -12.84 28.18 7.20
C THR A 527 -11.49 27.49 7.42
N GLN A 528 -11.50 26.27 7.95
CA GLN A 528 -10.29 25.47 8.17
C GLN A 528 -9.71 24.94 6.84
N PHE A 529 -10.57 24.43 5.95
CA PHE A 529 -10.18 24.04 4.60
C PHE A 529 -9.44 25.17 3.88
N CYS A 530 -10.02 26.37 3.86
CA CYS A 530 -9.43 27.53 3.21
C CYS A 530 -8.12 27.99 3.88
N SER A 531 -7.99 27.86 5.20
CA SER A 531 -6.69 28.09 5.87
C SER A 531 -5.62 27.14 5.33
N VAL A 532 -5.91 25.82 5.30
CA VAL A 532 -4.91 24.82 4.90
C VAL A 532 -4.49 25.02 3.45
N ARG A 533 -5.42 25.32 2.54
CA ARG A 533 -5.09 25.57 1.13
C ARG A 533 -4.21 26.82 0.95
N LEU A 534 -4.50 27.92 1.65
CA LEU A 534 -3.68 29.12 1.58
C LEU A 534 -2.31 28.95 2.25
N GLU A 535 -2.24 28.20 3.35
CA GLU A 535 -0.97 27.86 4.02
C GLU A 535 -0.09 26.96 3.13
N GLN A 536 -0.69 25.95 2.49
CA GLN A 536 -0.01 25.10 1.51
C GLN A 536 0.56 25.95 0.38
N LEU A 537 -0.28 26.80 -0.22
CA LEU A 537 0.14 27.70 -1.30
C LEU A 537 1.30 28.60 -0.87
N GLN A 538 1.21 29.23 0.31
CA GLN A 538 2.27 30.07 0.83
C GLN A 538 3.59 29.30 1.05
N CYS A 539 3.50 28.05 1.53
CA CYS A 539 4.65 27.17 1.72
C CYS A 539 5.30 26.81 0.37
N ASP A 540 4.51 26.38 -0.61
CA ASP A 540 4.97 26.01 -1.95
C ASP A 540 5.63 27.20 -2.66
N LEU A 541 5.02 28.39 -2.60
CA LEU A 541 5.60 29.59 -3.20
C LEU A 541 6.91 30.01 -2.54
N LYS A 542 7.04 29.82 -1.22
CA LYS A 542 8.31 30.08 -0.51
C LYS A 542 9.41 29.11 -0.95
N ALA A 543 9.08 27.83 -1.10
CA ALA A 543 10.02 26.82 -1.58
C ALA A 543 10.47 27.12 -3.02
N VAL A 544 9.53 27.40 -3.91
CA VAL A 544 9.81 27.73 -5.32
C VAL A 544 10.61 29.04 -5.43
N LYS A 545 10.30 30.07 -4.62
CA LYS A 545 11.05 31.33 -4.61
C LYS A 545 12.53 31.16 -4.25
N SER A 546 12.91 30.10 -3.53
CA SER A 546 14.31 29.83 -3.20
C SER A 546 15.14 29.28 -4.36
N SER A 547 14.48 28.75 -5.39
CA SER A 547 15.11 28.04 -6.52
C SER A 547 14.80 28.66 -7.89
N CYS A 548 13.76 29.48 -8.00
CA CYS A 548 13.25 30.01 -9.25
C CYS A 548 13.36 31.53 -9.36
N ASP A 549 13.47 32.04 -10.58
CA ASP A 549 13.42 33.47 -10.86
C ASP A 549 12.02 34.08 -10.61
N ALA A 550 11.96 35.41 -10.50
CA ALA A 550 10.73 36.11 -10.15
C ALA A 550 9.59 35.94 -11.18
N ALA A 551 9.90 35.75 -12.47
CA ALA A 551 8.88 35.55 -13.50
C ALA A 551 8.24 34.16 -13.37
N SER A 552 9.06 33.12 -13.12
CA SER A 552 8.60 31.75 -12.87
C SER A 552 7.77 31.65 -11.59
N VAL A 553 8.25 32.26 -10.49
CA VAL A 553 7.50 32.34 -9.23
C VAL A 553 6.19 33.11 -9.41
N GLY A 554 6.21 34.20 -10.17
CA GLY A 554 5.02 35.00 -10.46
C GLY A 554 3.97 34.25 -11.27
N LEU A 555 4.40 33.47 -12.27
CA LEU A 555 3.50 32.59 -13.04
C LEU A 555 2.84 31.53 -12.14
N LYS A 556 3.62 30.85 -11.29
CA LYS A 556 3.06 29.88 -10.33
C LYS A 556 2.09 30.54 -9.36
N THR A 557 2.45 31.71 -8.83
CA THR A 557 1.60 32.46 -7.89
C THR A 557 0.25 32.76 -8.51
N GLU A 558 0.24 33.30 -9.73
CA GLU A 558 -1.00 33.64 -10.44
C GLU A 558 -1.82 32.40 -10.79
N PHE A 559 -1.18 31.32 -11.27
CA PHE A 559 -1.84 30.06 -11.57
C PHE A 559 -2.57 29.48 -10.36
N GLU A 560 -1.87 29.32 -9.24
CA GLU A 560 -2.43 28.72 -8.04
C GLU A 560 -3.49 29.63 -7.40
N CYS A 561 -3.31 30.95 -7.46
CA CYS A 561 -4.28 31.92 -6.96
C CYS A 561 -5.59 31.92 -7.76
N ASN A 562 -5.52 31.69 -9.07
CA ASN A 562 -6.71 31.47 -9.89
C ASN A 562 -7.44 30.19 -9.49
N LEU A 563 -6.76 29.17 -8.96
CA LEU A 563 -7.41 27.93 -8.49
C LEU A 563 -8.03 28.03 -7.08
N ILE A 564 -7.85 29.15 -6.36
CA ILE A 564 -8.46 29.35 -5.05
C ILE A 564 -9.92 29.77 -5.21
N GLN A 565 -10.82 28.96 -4.64
CA GLN A 565 -12.26 29.20 -4.71
C GLN A 565 -12.66 30.57 -4.17
N ASP A 566 -13.68 31.19 -4.78
CA ASP A 566 -14.25 32.47 -4.34
C ASP A 566 -14.68 32.45 -2.87
N ARG A 567 -15.19 31.30 -2.41
CA ARG A 567 -15.54 31.10 -1.00
C ARG A 567 -14.33 31.26 -0.08
N CYS A 568 -13.18 30.72 -0.46
CA CYS A 568 -11.93 30.89 0.29
C CYS A 568 -11.39 32.31 0.18
N GLN A 569 -11.53 32.95 -0.98
CA GLN A 569 -11.21 34.37 -1.13
C GLN A 569 -12.05 35.24 -0.19
N GLY A 570 -13.32 34.91 0.02
CA GLY A 570 -14.22 35.57 0.97
C GLY A 570 -13.86 35.29 2.43
N LEU A 571 -13.77 34.01 2.80
CA LEU A 571 -13.53 33.57 4.20
C LEU A 571 -12.13 33.92 4.71
N LYS A 572 -11.14 34.00 3.82
CA LYS A 572 -9.72 34.28 4.13
C LYS A 572 -9.16 35.45 3.34
N ARG A 573 -9.98 36.50 3.14
CA ARG A 573 -9.65 37.67 2.31
C ARG A 573 -8.29 38.31 2.61
N ALA A 574 -7.92 38.45 3.88
CA ALA A 574 -6.64 39.05 4.26
C ALA A 574 -5.44 38.21 3.81
N ASP A 575 -5.47 36.89 4.05
CA ASP A 575 -4.41 35.97 3.64
C ASP A 575 -4.37 35.81 2.11
N PHE A 576 -5.54 35.69 1.47
CA PHE A 576 -5.65 35.66 0.02
C PHE A 576 -5.06 36.91 -0.62
N ASN A 577 -5.45 38.12 -0.19
CA ASN A 577 -4.92 39.37 -0.75
C ASN A 577 -3.41 39.56 -0.51
N ARG A 578 -2.87 38.97 0.57
CA ARG A 578 -1.43 38.98 0.86
C ARG A 578 -0.66 38.05 -0.08
N ILE A 579 -1.16 36.83 -0.28
CA ILE A 579 -0.50 35.80 -1.10
C ILE A 579 -0.72 36.10 -2.59
N CYS A 580 -1.97 36.32 -2.99
CA CYS A 580 -2.47 36.51 -4.34
C CYS A 580 -2.54 37.98 -4.76
N ASN A 581 -1.58 38.79 -4.30
CA ASN A 581 -1.47 40.17 -4.75
C ASN A 581 -1.00 40.19 -6.21
N VAL A 582 -1.66 40.98 -7.07
CA VAL A 582 -1.28 41.11 -8.49
C VAL A 582 0.18 41.56 -8.69
N ASN A 583 0.75 42.29 -7.74
CA ASN A 583 2.16 42.69 -7.76
C ASN A 583 3.11 41.49 -7.61
N ASN A 584 2.65 40.39 -7.00
CA ASN A 584 3.41 39.15 -6.88
C ASN A 584 3.42 38.33 -8.19
N TYR A 585 2.54 38.62 -9.15
CA TYR A 585 2.43 37.85 -10.41
C TYR A 585 3.56 38.14 -11.39
N ALA A 586 4.37 39.18 -11.15
CA ALA A 586 5.52 39.56 -11.97
C ALA A 586 5.23 39.58 -13.50
N ARG A 587 4.03 40.05 -13.90
CA ARG A 587 3.57 40.04 -15.31
C ARG A 587 4.58 40.72 -16.25
N SER A 588 5.14 41.85 -15.83
CA SER A 588 6.14 42.63 -16.57
C SER A 588 7.46 41.87 -16.84
N ASN A 589 7.84 40.94 -15.95
CA ASN A 589 9.06 40.16 -16.10
C ASN A 589 8.90 39.00 -17.09
N ARG A 590 7.66 38.54 -17.33
CA ARG A 590 7.37 37.46 -18.29
C ARG A 590 7.47 37.93 -19.74
N VAL A 591 6.95 39.14 -20.03
CA VAL A 591 6.96 39.72 -21.40
C VAL A 591 8.40 39.91 -21.92
N ARG A 592 9.34 40.31 -21.05
CA ARG A 592 10.75 40.51 -21.45
C ARG A 592 11.47 39.21 -21.82
N ASN A 593 11.05 38.08 -21.26
CA ASN A 593 11.74 36.80 -21.44
C ASN A 593 11.29 36.04 -22.69
N ASN A 594 10.13 36.38 -23.27
CA ASN A 594 9.59 35.69 -24.45
C ASN A 594 10.01 36.35 -25.77
N GLY A 595 10.95 37.29 -25.77
CA GLY A 595 11.56 37.86 -26.99
C GLY A 595 10.61 38.63 -27.93
N GLY A 596 9.32 38.71 -27.61
CA GLY A 596 8.31 39.43 -28.37
C GLY A 596 8.35 40.94 -28.07
N SER A 597 8.41 41.75 -29.12
CA SER A 597 8.17 43.19 -29.05
C SER A 597 6.87 43.47 -28.27
N PRO A 598 6.79 44.48 -27.39
CA PRO A 598 5.65 44.67 -26.49
C PRO A 598 4.35 44.84 -27.28
N GLN A 599 3.50 43.81 -27.30
CA GLN A 599 2.12 43.92 -27.74
C GLN A 599 1.33 44.66 -26.66
N ASN A 600 0.52 45.64 -27.11
CA ASN A 600 -0.34 46.48 -26.28
C ASN A 600 -1.11 45.67 -25.23
N THR A 601 -0.96 46.08 -23.97
CA THR A 601 -1.70 45.58 -22.81
C THR A 601 -3.21 45.66 -23.07
N ILE A 602 -3.89 44.52 -23.11
CA ILE A 602 -5.36 44.44 -23.05
C ILE A 602 -5.79 44.78 -21.62
N THR A 603 -6.34 45.98 -21.42
CA THR A 603 -7.13 46.31 -20.24
C THR A 603 -8.49 45.63 -20.37
N ASN A 604 -8.78 44.68 -19.47
CA ASN A 604 -10.10 44.03 -19.38
C ASN A 604 -11.16 45.04 -18.90
N ASN A 605 -11.86 45.67 -19.85
CA ASN A 605 -13.22 46.18 -19.68
C ASN A 605 -14.13 45.42 -20.66
N LYS A 606 -15.20 44.79 -20.16
CA LYS A 606 -16.26 44.13 -20.98
C LYS A 606 -17.00 45.17 -21.86
N PRO A 607 -17.60 44.77 -22.99
CA PRO A 607 -17.49 45.51 -24.25
C PRO A 607 -18.69 46.39 -24.59
N ASN A 608 -18.44 47.40 -25.44
CA ASN A 608 -19.41 47.86 -26.43
C ASN A 608 -18.78 47.77 -27.84
N VAL A 609 -19.60 47.36 -28.80
CA VAL A 609 -19.26 46.86 -30.15
C VAL A 609 -18.87 47.98 -31.11
N GLN A 610 -17.83 47.78 -31.95
CA GLN A 610 -17.88 47.97 -33.43
C GLN A 610 -16.51 47.74 -34.13
N GLY A 611 -16.51 46.77 -35.05
CA GLY A 611 -16.00 46.81 -36.45
C GLY A 611 -14.54 47.16 -36.79
N GLY A 612 -13.89 46.28 -37.56
CA GLY A 612 -12.98 46.71 -38.63
C GLY A 612 -11.69 45.90 -38.90
N GLN A 613 -11.75 45.07 -39.96
CA GLN A 613 -10.73 44.76 -41.00
C GLN A 613 -9.42 43.97 -40.75
N GLU A 614 -9.16 43.12 -41.75
CA GLU A 614 -8.12 42.13 -41.96
C GLU A 614 -6.72 42.70 -42.25
N GLY A 615 -5.68 41.90 -41.95
CA GLY A 615 -4.31 42.09 -42.45
C GLY A 615 -3.47 40.82 -42.27
N ASN A 616 -3.04 40.24 -43.39
CA ASN A 616 -2.27 39.00 -43.52
C ASN A 616 -0.76 39.16 -43.24
N ASN A 617 -0.11 38.01 -42.99
CA ASN A 617 1.34 37.68 -42.98
C ASN A 617 2.10 37.83 -41.65
N SER A 618 2.53 36.69 -41.07
CA SER A 618 3.90 36.17 -41.26
C SER A 618 4.12 34.90 -40.42
N ALA A 619 4.64 33.86 -41.07
CA ALA A 619 4.98 32.57 -40.47
C ALA A 619 6.38 32.57 -39.85
N GLY A 620 6.58 31.79 -38.78
CA GLY A 620 7.90 31.31 -38.35
C GLY A 620 8.12 31.32 -36.84
N GLY A 621 7.93 30.17 -36.18
CA GLY A 621 8.45 29.91 -34.83
C GLY A 621 7.51 29.12 -33.91
N LEU A 622 7.29 27.83 -34.17
CA LEU A 622 6.50 26.93 -33.29
C LEU A 622 7.24 25.59 -33.12
N PHE A 623 8.06 25.48 -32.08
CA PHE A 623 8.68 24.22 -31.67
C PHE A 623 8.88 24.18 -30.13
N ASN A 624 7.88 23.71 -29.35
CA ASN A 624 8.00 22.97 -28.05
C ASN A 624 6.73 22.93 -27.14
N ILE A 625 5.50 22.80 -27.67
CA ILE A 625 4.27 23.05 -26.87
C ILE A 625 3.64 21.80 -26.20
N SER A 626 3.91 20.57 -26.66
CA SER A 626 3.03 19.41 -26.35
C SER A 626 3.27 18.66 -25.02
N ALA A 627 4.51 18.48 -24.55
CA ALA A 627 4.81 17.63 -23.37
C ALA A 627 4.38 18.25 -22.02
N THR A 628 4.15 19.56 -22.01
CA THR A 628 3.98 20.36 -20.80
C THR A 628 2.51 20.48 -20.36
N LEU A 629 1.58 20.48 -21.31
CA LEU A 629 0.13 20.54 -21.05
C LEU A 629 -0.43 19.22 -20.50
N VAL A 630 0.26 18.12 -20.79
CA VAL A 630 0.04 16.76 -20.29
C VAL A 630 0.15 16.67 -18.77
N THR A 631 1.19 17.27 -18.21
CA THR A 631 1.46 17.29 -16.77
C THR A 631 0.35 18.01 -16.01
N ILE A 632 -0.26 19.03 -16.61
CA ILE A 632 -1.30 19.86 -15.98
C ILE A 632 -2.65 19.14 -15.95
N GLY A 633 -3.02 18.42 -17.02
CA GLY A 633 -4.26 17.63 -17.07
C GLY A 633 -4.27 16.45 -16.08
N LEU A 634 -3.12 15.82 -15.83
CA LEU A 634 -3.00 14.66 -14.94
C LEU A 634 -3.14 15.03 -13.45
N SER A 635 -2.57 16.15 -13.00
CA SER A 635 -2.74 16.63 -11.61
C SER A 635 -4.19 16.98 -11.27
N LEU A 636 -4.97 17.37 -12.28
CA LEU A 636 -6.37 17.73 -12.15
C LEU A 636 -7.29 16.51 -12.03
N LEU A 637 -7.07 15.50 -12.87
CA LEU A 637 -7.81 14.23 -12.80
C LEU A 637 -7.53 13.48 -11.49
N GLU A 638 -6.30 13.52 -10.99
CA GLU A 638 -5.95 12.92 -9.69
C GLU A 638 -6.68 13.61 -8.52
N SER A 639 -6.97 14.90 -8.63
CA SER A 639 -7.75 15.64 -7.62
C SER A 639 -9.25 15.32 -7.69
N LEU A 640 -9.79 15.09 -8.89
CA LEU A 640 -11.21 14.72 -9.10
C LEU A 640 -11.53 13.27 -8.67
N MET A 641 -10.55 12.36 -8.75
CA MET A 641 -10.76 10.94 -8.39
C MET A 641 -10.67 10.64 -6.88
N ARG A 642 -10.20 11.57 -6.05
CA ARG A 642 -9.96 11.34 -4.60
C ARG A 642 -11.19 11.54 -3.68
N TYR A 643 -12.33 12.04 -4.19
CA TYR A 643 -13.51 12.33 -3.37
C TYR A 643 -14.75 11.58 -3.85
N ARG A 644 -14.93 10.34 -3.37
CA ARG A 644 -16.22 9.63 -3.39
C ARG A 644 -16.47 9.03 -2.01
N TYR A 645 -17.45 9.54 -1.26
CA TYR A 645 -18.31 8.79 -0.32
C TYR A 645 -19.36 9.71 0.31
N SER A 646 -20.62 9.62 -0.15
CA SER A 646 -21.84 10.05 0.57
C SER A 646 -23.04 9.26 0.05
N ASP A 647 -23.92 8.79 0.93
CA ASP A 647 -25.06 7.91 0.60
C ASP A 647 -26.16 8.59 -0.23
N ASP A 648 -26.21 9.93 -0.27
CA ASP A 648 -27.16 10.69 -1.12
C ASP A 648 -26.85 10.54 -2.64
N VAL A 649 -25.63 10.08 -2.97
CA VAL A 649 -25.17 9.85 -4.37
C VAL A 649 -25.78 8.58 -4.97
N LYS A 650 -26.07 7.56 -4.16
CA LYS A 650 -26.63 6.28 -4.62
C LYS A 650 -28.02 6.41 -5.24
N GLN A 651 -28.85 7.29 -4.69
CA GLN A 651 -30.22 7.51 -5.17
C GLN A 651 -30.25 8.27 -6.51
N THR A 652 -29.26 9.13 -6.73
CA THR A 652 -29.07 9.86 -7.99
C THR A 652 -28.47 8.94 -9.08
N GLU A 653 -27.54 8.06 -8.72
CA GLU A 653 -27.00 7.02 -9.61
C GLU A 653 -28.05 6.01 -10.06
N GLU A 654 -29.01 5.61 -9.21
CA GLU A 654 -30.07 4.66 -9.61
C GLU A 654 -31.04 5.24 -10.65
N ILE A 655 -31.32 6.54 -10.56
CA ILE A 655 -32.20 7.26 -11.49
C ILE A 655 -31.48 7.54 -12.81
N CYS A 656 -30.20 7.90 -12.76
CA CYS A 656 -29.38 8.18 -13.94
C CYS A 656 -28.93 6.90 -14.68
N GLY A 657 -28.59 5.84 -13.95
CA GLY A 657 -28.17 4.55 -14.52
C GLY A 657 -29.30 3.83 -15.27
N ARG A 658 -30.54 3.87 -14.75
CA ARG A 658 -31.69 3.27 -15.45
C ARG A 658 -32.05 3.99 -16.75
N LYS A 659 -31.87 5.32 -16.82
CA LYS A 659 -32.13 6.11 -18.05
C LYS A 659 -31.06 5.92 -19.12
N MET A 660 -29.82 5.60 -18.74
CA MET A 660 -28.77 5.26 -19.72
C MET A 660 -28.96 3.86 -20.31
N SER A 661 -29.44 2.89 -19.53
CA SER A 661 -29.63 1.50 -20.00
C SER A 661 -30.85 1.35 -20.95
N GLN A 662 -31.89 2.19 -20.80
CA GLN A 662 -33.10 2.15 -21.65
C GLN A 662 -32.97 2.81 -23.02
N LYS A 663 -31.82 3.44 -23.35
CA LYS A 663 -31.60 4.09 -24.66
C LYS A 663 -30.50 3.43 -25.50
N PHE A 664 -29.90 2.35 -25.00
CA PHE A 664 -28.87 1.57 -25.71
C PHE A 664 -29.26 0.11 -25.97
N LEU A 665 -30.52 -0.25 -25.70
CA LEU A 665 -31.29 -1.23 -26.47
C LEU A 665 -32.21 -0.45 -27.41
#